data_AF-A0AAC8QA56-F1
#
_entry.id   AF-A0AAC8QA56-F1
#
_cell.length_a   1.000
_cell.length_b   1.000
_cell.length_c   1.000
_cell.angle_alpha   90.00
_cell.angle_beta   90.00
_cell.angle_gamma   90.00
#
_symmetry.space_group_name_H-M   'P 1'
#
loop_
_entity.id
_entity.type
_entity.pdbx_description
1 polymer ?
#
loop_
_entity_poly.entity_id
_entity_poly.type
_entity_poly.pdbx_seq_one_letter_code
_entity_poly.pdbx_strand_id
1 'polypeptide(L)'
;MSQQWSWRPSVVAGLVFAVTACSSPSEVPGADGQSGKNAAVRLIPEAPGARCPQGGTALQTGLDDNGDGSLSDDEVEQTSYVCSGSGTQTGGMSLVKLMPEAAGARCASGGTAVLSGRDTNADGLQGDSEVTHTQYLCNGEHEKKGNAYLMKMLSEAAGSNCPQGGTAVLGGIDVNVNGQLESTEVTTTQYVCTGSTGASGTEALVKLDAAPANANCGQGGTAVKSGFDANGDGTLGTSEVTNTTFVCNALTETTDPNRGEALVRLDSEPAGASCAYGGTAVKTGFDSNADGKLSDSEVTTTQLVCSAANFFRTKWANNQPGSYDSGEITNLWVPVSRRVWIYKTSDTSRIKLTVSDNFRVGINYNTGNGWYSVRMNGGSINCDARQYNANASGWGQNYHLPFANVCLTDQLPKGLYEFDVWSMANGGTSYIGHGMSGSALLLAEELDGSRPYAFSKAGGPNITAVPSYSKVNGREVTFLKQSASTLLKVTLADTLRTGLNQNGGWGTVMVRLDGVNTSCYTGKYDAQGTGGDLHNPFVMTCVLPNVSAAQHTLDVTLSANSSGQAYLGWERSNPLLLVEELPNTGITYSNMGFASGEISGVWAGVGARQIVHYVSAPGKTVKVTYSDTFRAVAGCNGRMGQFQLYVDYQPTGCINSQYVWNAGAVQDHHHPTNQTCIIPNLTPGPHTFSIWSTTLHGDGSSCGSNYFGWNRGQNLLLVEELP
;
A
#
# COMPACT_ATOMS: atom_id res chain seq x y z
N MET A 1 61.20 -35.25 -25.15
CA MET A 1 61.58 -34.08 -25.97
C MET A 1 60.96 -34.23 -27.35
N SER A 2 60.70 -33.11 -28.02
CA SER A 2 60.49 -32.92 -29.47
C SER A 2 61.19 -33.95 -30.39
N GLN A 3 60.79 -34.26 -31.62
CA GLN A 3 59.76 -33.76 -32.56
C GLN A 3 59.79 -34.70 -33.78
N GLN A 4 58.61 -34.95 -34.35
CA GLN A 4 58.32 -34.86 -35.79
C GLN A 4 59.48 -34.66 -36.80
N TRP A 5 59.55 -35.50 -37.84
CA TRP A 5 59.99 -35.11 -39.19
C TRP A 5 59.17 -35.85 -40.27
N SER A 6 59.05 -35.27 -41.46
CA SER A 6 58.10 -35.65 -42.51
C SER A 6 58.78 -36.00 -43.85
N TRP A 7 57.99 -36.56 -44.78
CA TRP A 7 57.95 -36.38 -46.25
C TRP A 7 57.77 -37.68 -47.07
N ARG A 8 57.04 -37.55 -48.19
CA ARG A 8 56.65 -38.59 -49.17
C ARG A 8 57.28 -38.30 -50.55
N PRO A 9 57.45 -39.31 -51.42
CA PRO A 9 56.58 -39.51 -52.61
C PRO A 9 56.20 -41.00 -52.81
N SER A 10 55.08 -41.47 -53.40
CA SER A 10 54.19 -41.11 -54.54
C SER A 10 54.41 -41.97 -55.80
N VAL A 11 53.30 -42.23 -56.54
CA VAL A 11 53.10 -43.10 -57.76
C VAL A 11 52.76 -44.58 -57.40
N VAL A 12 51.65 -45.24 -57.86
CA VAL A 12 50.46 -44.83 -58.67
C VAL A 12 49.18 -45.70 -58.40
N ALA A 13 48.14 -45.55 -59.23
CA ALA A 13 46.78 -46.12 -59.28
C ALA A 13 46.60 -47.66 -59.27
N GLY A 14 45.41 -48.24 -59.03
CA GLY A 14 44.04 -47.72 -58.74
C GLY A 14 42.96 -48.68 -59.34
N LEU A 15 41.69 -48.75 -58.90
CA LEU A 15 40.94 -48.05 -57.85
C LEU A 15 39.81 -49.01 -57.38
N VAL A 16 39.85 -49.51 -56.13
CA VAL A 16 38.91 -50.55 -55.62
C VAL A 16 38.58 -50.31 -54.15
N PHE A 17 37.30 -50.37 -53.78
CA PHE A 17 36.83 -50.35 -52.38
C PHE A 17 36.42 -51.78 -51.94
N ALA A 18 37.02 -52.28 -50.86
CA ALA A 18 36.74 -53.62 -50.34
C ALA A 18 36.62 -53.63 -48.80
N VAL A 19 35.37 -53.82 -48.38
CA VAL A 19 34.83 -54.32 -47.10
C VAL A 19 35.84 -54.92 -46.10
N THR A 20 35.87 -54.38 -44.88
CA THR A 20 36.47 -55.00 -43.69
C THR A 20 35.41 -55.59 -42.74
N ALA A 21 35.84 -56.50 -41.86
CA ALA A 21 34.99 -57.49 -41.21
C ALA A 21 34.21 -57.02 -39.95
N CYS A 22 33.17 -57.77 -39.62
CA CYS A 22 32.22 -57.50 -38.55
C CYS A 22 32.79 -57.62 -37.13
N SER A 23 32.62 -56.57 -36.33
CA SER A 23 32.11 -56.66 -34.96
C SER A 23 31.21 -55.44 -34.73
N SER A 24 30.16 -55.61 -33.93
CA SER A 24 28.98 -54.73 -33.84
C SER A 24 29.33 -53.23 -33.71
N PRO A 25 28.94 -52.37 -34.67
CA PRO A 25 28.87 -50.94 -34.40
C PRO A 25 27.71 -50.70 -33.42
N SER A 26 27.98 -49.90 -32.39
CA SER A 26 26.94 -49.33 -31.54
C SER A 26 25.88 -48.64 -32.40
N GLU A 27 24.63 -48.71 -31.99
CA GLU A 27 23.63 -47.76 -32.46
C GLU A 27 24.14 -46.36 -32.14
N VAL A 28 24.52 -45.62 -33.17
CA VAL A 28 24.55 -44.16 -33.09
C VAL A 28 23.08 -43.78 -32.91
N PRO A 29 22.68 -43.11 -31.82
CA PRO A 29 21.34 -42.54 -31.75
C PRO A 29 21.15 -41.72 -33.02
N GLY A 30 20.10 -42.02 -33.79
CA GLY A 30 19.72 -41.15 -34.90
C GLY A 30 19.60 -39.74 -34.32
N ALA A 31 20.25 -38.76 -34.96
CA ALA A 31 20.29 -37.40 -34.43
C ALA A 31 18.88 -36.97 -34.03
N ASP A 32 18.71 -36.58 -32.76
CA ASP A 32 17.40 -36.26 -32.21
C ASP A 32 16.69 -35.30 -33.17
N GLY A 33 15.51 -35.71 -33.64
CA GLY A 33 14.67 -34.82 -34.44
C GLY A 33 14.43 -33.57 -33.60
N GLN A 34 14.63 -32.39 -34.20
CA GLN A 34 14.40 -31.13 -33.50
C GLN A 34 13.02 -31.17 -32.83
N SER A 35 12.96 -30.86 -31.53
CA SER A 35 11.72 -30.80 -30.78
C SER A 35 10.67 -30.01 -31.55
N GLY A 36 9.47 -30.58 -31.68
CA GLY A 36 8.35 -29.85 -32.29
C GLY A 36 8.12 -28.55 -31.53
N LYS A 37 7.96 -27.44 -32.26
CA LYS A 37 7.71 -26.12 -31.68
C LYS A 37 6.43 -26.15 -30.85
N ASN A 38 6.47 -25.61 -29.63
CA ASN A 38 5.30 -25.54 -28.77
C ASN A 38 4.34 -24.47 -29.30
N ALA A 39 3.03 -24.74 -29.26
CA ALA A 39 2.04 -23.69 -29.49
C ALA A 39 1.98 -22.79 -28.24
N ALA A 40 2.32 -21.52 -28.37
CA ALA A 40 2.36 -20.57 -27.28
C ALA A 40 1.21 -19.56 -27.38
N VAL A 41 0.71 -19.14 -26.22
CA VAL A 41 -0.49 -18.31 -26.08
C VAL A 41 -0.21 -17.14 -25.15
N ARG A 42 -0.51 -15.92 -25.59
CA ARG A 42 -0.26 -14.68 -24.85
C ARG A 42 -1.53 -13.83 -24.77
N LEU A 43 -1.89 -13.43 -23.56
CA LEU A 43 -3.02 -12.56 -23.29
C LEU A 43 -2.52 -11.13 -23.03
N ILE A 44 -2.94 -10.16 -23.84
CA ILE A 44 -2.61 -8.74 -23.67
C ILE A 44 -3.90 -7.94 -23.45
N PRO A 45 -4.01 -7.05 -22.46
CA PRO A 45 -5.17 -6.16 -22.32
C PRO A 45 -5.34 -5.24 -23.54
N GLU A 46 -6.51 -5.28 -24.18
CA GLU A 46 -6.89 -4.36 -25.27
C GLU A 46 -7.56 -3.11 -24.68
N ALA A 47 -7.07 -1.93 -25.06
CA ALA A 47 -7.58 -0.66 -24.55
C ALA A 47 -8.97 -0.29 -25.14
N PRO A 48 -9.79 0.52 -24.43
CA PRO A 48 -11.04 1.04 -24.99
C PRO A 48 -10.80 1.83 -26.28
N GLY A 49 -11.42 1.40 -27.38
CA GLY A 49 -11.21 1.98 -28.70
C GLY A 49 -12.11 1.39 -29.78
N ALA A 50 -11.79 1.67 -31.04
CA ALA A 50 -12.63 1.27 -32.19
C ALA A 50 -12.74 -0.26 -32.40
N ARG A 51 -11.86 -1.06 -31.75
CA ARG A 51 -11.87 -2.53 -31.80
C ARG A 51 -12.70 -3.14 -30.66
N CYS A 52 -12.46 -2.71 -29.42
CA CYS A 52 -13.28 -3.02 -28.26
C CYS A 52 -13.75 -1.71 -27.58
N PRO A 53 -15.04 -1.31 -27.70
CA PRO A 53 -15.52 0.00 -27.22
C PRO A 53 -15.33 0.27 -25.72
N GLN A 54 -15.16 -0.77 -24.90
CA GLN A 54 -14.93 -0.69 -23.45
C GLN A 54 -13.65 -1.45 -23.01
N GLY A 55 -12.75 -1.71 -23.96
CA GLY A 55 -11.56 -2.53 -23.74
C GLY A 55 -11.88 -4.04 -23.66
N GLY A 56 -10.86 -4.84 -23.40
CA GLY A 56 -10.96 -6.31 -23.40
C GLY A 56 -9.60 -6.97 -23.26
N THR A 57 -9.48 -8.19 -23.78
CA THR A 57 -8.21 -8.93 -23.83
C THR A 57 -7.95 -9.43 -25.25
N ALA A 58 -6.83 -9.03 -25.83
CA ALA A 58 -6.28 -9.62 -27.04
C ALA A 58 -5.65 -10.98 -26.72
N LEU A 59 -6.18 -12.04 -27.30
CA LEU A 59 -5.64 -13.39 -27.27
C LEU A 59 -4.76 -13.58 -28.51
N GLN A 60 -3.46 -13.66 -28.29
CA GLN A 60 -2.43 -13.86 -29.30
C GLN A 60 -1.92 -15.30 -29.26
N THR A 61 -1.73 -15.89 -30.43
CA THR A 61 -1.31 -17.29 -30.58
C THR A 61 -0.29 -17.40 -31.71
N GLY A 62 0.68 -18.26 -31.52
CA GLY A 62 1.67 -18.62 -32.52
C GLY A 62 2.52 -19.80 -32.06
N LEU A 63 3.60 -20.07 -32.80
CA LEU A 63 4.55 -21.10 -32.44
C LEU A 63 5.72 -20.48 -31.69
N ASP A 64 6.14 -21.10 -30.60
CA ASP A 64 7.40 -20.83 -29.90
C ASP A 64 8.54 -21.26 -30.83
N ASP A 65 8.95 -20.31 -31.67
CA ASP A 65 9.87 -20.52 -32.78
C ASP A 65 11.32 -20.62 -32.31
N ASN A 66 11.62 -19.96 -31.18
CA ASN A 66 12.93 -19.88 -30.57
C ASN A 66 13.17 -20.92 -29.44
N GLY A 67 12.10 -21.44 -28.82
CA GLY A 67 12.14 -22.48 -27.80
C GLY A 67 12.35 -21.98 -26.36
N ASP A 68 12.14 -20.69 -26.08
CA ASP A 68 12.28 -20.10 -24.74
C ASP A 68 11.04 -20.28 -23.83
N GLY A 69 9.94 -20.84 -24.37
CA GLY A 69 8.70 -21.09 -23.63
C GLY A 69 7.75 -19.90 -23.56
N SER A 70 8.03 -18.80 -24.27
CA SER A 70 7.20 -17.59 -24.36
C SER A 70 6.82 -17.27 -25.81
N LEU A 71 5.73 -16.52 -26.01
CA LEU A 71 5.37 -15.99 -27.33
C LEU A 71 5.89 -14.56 -27.46
N SER A 72 6.96 -14.34 -28.21
CA SER A 72 7.47 -12.99 -28.52
C SER A 72 6.64 -12.31 -29.63
N ASP A 73 6.84 -11.00 -29.85
CA ASP A 73 6.05 -10.22 -30.81
C ASP A 73 6.22 -10.69 -32.26
N ASP A 74 7.41 -11.15 -32.63
CA ASP A 74 7.73 -11.65 -33.97
C ASP A 74 7.19 -13.07 -34.22
N GLU A 75 6.72 -13.75 -33.17
CA GLU A 75 6.17 -15.12 -33.20
C GLU A 75 4.63 -15.15 -33.20
N VAL A 76 3.98 -13.97 -33.09
CA VAL A 76 2.52 -13.85 -33.12
C VAL A 76 1.97 -14.06 -34.54
N GLU A 77 1.51 -15.27 -34.83
CA GLU A 77 0.84 -15.58 -36.11
C GLU A 77 -0.60 -15.05 -36.18
N GLN A 78 -1.32 -14.99 -35.05
CA GLN A 78 -2.69 -14.46 -34.99
C GLN A 78 -2.96 -13.67 -33.71
N THR A 79 -3.76 -12.61 -33.83
CA THR A 79 -4.37 -11.87 -32.71
C THR A 79 -5.89 -11.90 -32.83
N SER A 80 -6.57 -12.33 -31.77
CA SER A 80 -8.03 -12.29 -31.60
C SER A 80 -8.40 -11.42 -30.39
N TYR A 81 -9.64 -10.97 -30.26
CA TYR A 81 -10.04 -10.02 -29.20
C TYR A 81 -11.30 -10.47 -28.47
N VAL A 82 -11.21 -10.52 -27.13
CA VAL A 82 -12.34 -10.74 -26.21
C VAL A 82 -12.73 -9.39 -25.64
N CYS A 83 -13.72 -8.72 -26.23
CA CYS A 83 -14.17 -7.40 -25.78
C CYS A 83 -15.08 -7.51 -24.53
N SER A 84 -14.89 -6.59 -23.58
CA SER A 84 -15.73 -6.48 -22.39
C SER A 84 -17.13 -5.97 -22.74
N GLY A 85 -18.17 -6.64 -22.23
CA GLY A 85 -19.56 -6.28 -22.47
C GLY A 85 -19.99 -4.98 -21.76
N SER A 86 -20.82 -4.17 -22.41
CA SER A 86 -21.38 -2.96 -21.83
C SER A 86 -22.55 -3.29 -20.88
N GLY A 87 -22.24 -3.55 -19.61
CA GLY A 87 -23.25 -3.77 -18.57
C GLY A 87 -22.77 -3.33 -17.18
N THR A 88 -23.51 -2.43 -16.55
CA THR A 88 -23.20 -1.92 -15.20
C THR A 88 -23.75 -2.86 -14.12
N GLN A 89 -23.04 -3.95 -13.80
CA GLN A 89 -22.84 -4.55 -12.46
C GLN A 89 -22.24 -5.97 -12.52
N THR A 90 -21.84 -6.48 -11.36
CA THR A 90 -20.90 -7.59 -11.12
C THR A 90 -21.41 -8.99 -11.46
N GLY A 91 -20.47 -9.87 -11.87
CA GLY A 91 -20.64 -11.34 -11.93
C GLY A 91 -20.71 -11.92 -13.35
N GLY A 92 -19.65 -12.64 -13.76
CA GLY A 92 -19.66 -13.47 -14.97
C GLY A 92 -18.61 -13.09 -16.03
N MET A 93 -17.33 -13.22 -15.70
CA MET A 93 -16.32 -13.41 -16.74
C MET A 93 -16.48 -14.82 -17.34
N SER A 94 -16.41 -14.93 -18.67
CA SER A 94 -16.22 -16.23 -19.31
C SER A 94 -14.76 -16.62 -19.15
N LEU A 95 -14.49 -17.54 -18.23
CA LEU A 95 -13.13 -17.96 -17.94
C LEU A 95 -12.70 -19.11 -18.86
N VAL A 96 -11.41 -19.10 -19.22
CA VAL A 96 -10.78 -20.13 -20.04
C VAL A 96 -9.59 -20.67 -19.27
N LYS A 97 -9.64 -21.95 -18.93
CA LYS A 97 -8.60 -22.66 -18.18
C LYS A 97 -7.90 -23.64 -19.13
N LEU A 98 -6.58 -23.56 -19.20
CA LEU A 98 -5.75 -24.49 -19.98
C LEU A 98 -5.20 -25.56 -19.03
N MET A 99 -5.34 -26.83 -19.40
CA MET A 99 -4.75 -27.96 -18.68
C MET A 99 -3.99 -28.87 -19.65
N PRO A 100 -2.77 -29.35 -19.32
CA PRO A 100 -2.08 -30.32 -20.15
C PRO A 100 -2.89 -31.62 -20.29
N GLU A 101 -3.10 -32.08 -21.53
CA GLU A 101 -3.69 -33.40 -21.82
C GLU A 101 -2.55 -34.39 -22.08
N ALA A 102 -2.51 -35.48 -21.31
CA ALA A 102 -1.47 -36.50 -21.42
C ALA A 102 -1.59 -37.32 -22.71
N ALA A 103 -0.46 -37.84 -23.20
CA ALA A 103 -0.42 -38.75 -24.33
C ALA A 103 -1.26 -40.02 -24.04
N GLY A 104 -2.26 -40.29 -24.87
CA GLY A 104 -3.22 -41.37 -24.64
C GLY A 104 -4.36 -41.40 -25.66
N ALA A 105 -5.43 -42.12 -25.33
CA ALA A 105 -6.53 -42.41 -26.26
C ALA A 105 -7.37 -41.18 -26.70
N ARG A 106 -7.14 -39.99 -26.12
CA ARG A 106 -7.78 -38.72 -26.49
C ARG A 106 -6.88 -37.85 -27.37
N CYS A 107 -5.60 -37.75 -27.02
CA CYS A 107 -4.55 -37.12 -27.84
C CYS A 107 -3.31 -38.01 -27.87
N ALA A 108 -3.00 -38.60 -29.03
CA ALA A 108 -1.96 -39.63 -29.16
C ALA A 108 -0.56 -39.14 -28.72
N SER A 109 -0.19 -37.92 -29.10
CA SER A 109 1.08 -37.24 -28.74
C SER A 109 0.90 -36.16 -27.65
N GLY A 110 -0.12 -36.29 -26.81
CA GLY A 110 -0.51 -35.29 -25.80
C GLY A 110 -1.11 -34.02 -26.42
N GLY A 111 -1.37 -33.01 -25.59
CA GLY A 111 -1.95 -31.75 -26.05
C GLY A 111 -2.32 -30.80 -24.91
N THR A 112 -3.23 -29.87 -25.18
CA THR A 112 -3.82 -28.95 -24.20
C THR A 112 -5.34 -29.06 -24.21
N ALA A 113 -5.93 -29.39 -23.06
CA ALA A 113 -7.36 -29.26 -22.82
C ALA A 113 -7.72 -27.79 -22.54
N VAL A 114 -8.63 -27.24 -23.35
CA VAL A 114 -9.21 -25.91 -23.18
C VAL A 114 -10.57 -26.09 -22.52
N LEU A 115 -10.67 -25.63 -21.28
CA LEU A 115 -11.86 -25.73 -20.45
C LEU A 115 -12.56 -24.36 -20.45
N SER A 116 -13.87 -24.36 -20.66
CA SER A 116 -14.66 -23.13 -20.68
C SER A 116 -16.00 -23.30 -19.96
N GLY A 117 -16.42 -22.19 -19.37
CA GLY A 117 -17.41 -22.20 -18.30
C GLY A 117 -17.69 -20.78 -17.84
N ARG A 118 -18.89 -20.58 -17.33
CA ARG A 118 -19.28 -19.32 -16.70
C ARG A 118 -18.85 -19.39 -15.25
N ASP A 119 -18.04 -18.43 -14.83
CA ASP A 119 -17.81 -18.11 -13.43
C ASP A 119 -19.18 -17.83 -12.79
N THR A 120 -19.72 -18.83 -12.09
CA THR A 120 -21.13 -18.91 -11.69
C THR A 120 -21.30 -18.52 -10.23
N ASN A 121 -20.26 -18.72 -9.41
CA ASN A 121 -20.16 -18.21 -8.05
C ASN A 121 -19.50 -16.82 -7.96
N ALA A 122 -18.92 -16.30 -9.06
CA ALA A 122 -18.20 -15.04 -9.14
C ALA A 122 -16.90 -14.99 -8.32
N ASP A 123 -16.23 -16.13 -8.13
CA ASP A 123 -14.97 -16.24 -7.36
C ASP A 123 -13.70 -15.91 -8.20
N GLY A 124 -13.87 -15.70 -9.52
CA GLY A 124 -12.78 -15.36 -10.43
C GLY A 124 -11.94 -16.57 -10.89
N LEU A 125 -12.31 -17.79 -10.50
CA LEU A 125 -11.78 -19.06 -11.00
C LEU A 125 -12.83 -19.82 -11.81
N GLN A 126 -12.38 -20.89 -12.46
CA GLN A 126 -13.25 -21.90 -13.03
C GLN A 126 -13.08 -23.21 -12.25
N GLY A 127 -14.03 -23.47 -11.35
CA GLY A 127 -14.15 -24.75 -10.67
C GLY A 127 -14.60 -25.86 -11.62
N ASP A 128 -14.28 -27.11 -11.31
CA ASP A 128 -14.60 -28.26 -12.18
C ASP A 128 -16.11 -28.48 -12.36
N SER A 129 -16.95 -27.94 -11.46
CA SER A 129 -18.41 -27.90 -11.57
C SER A 129 -18.95 -26.77 -12.46
N GLU A 130 -18.11 -25.81 -12.84
CA GLU A 130 -18.44 -24.64 -13.66
C GLU A 130 -17.91 -24.76 -15.09
N VAL A 131 -17.00 -25.72 -15.32
CA VAL A 131 -16.66 -26.24 -16.65
C VAL A 131 -17.93 -26.82 -17.27
N THR A 132 -18.48 -26.11 -18.25
CA THR A 132 -19.63 -26.59 -19.03
C THR A 132 -19.19 -27.29 -20.31
N HIS A 133 -17.99 -26.97 -20.82
CA HIS A 133 -17.41 -27.55 -22.02
C HIS A 133 -15.90 -27.78 -21.87
N THR A 134 -15.44 -28.96 -22.26
CA THR A 134 -14.02 -29.33 -22.40
C THR A 134 -13.72 -29.57 -23.88
N GLN A 135 -12.75 -28.85 -24.43
CA GLN A 135 -12.20 -29.11 -25.76
C GLN A 135 -10.75 -29.60 -25.64
N TYR A 136 -10.30 -30.45 -26.55
CA TYR A 136 -8.92 -30.94 -26.57
C TYR A 136 -8.22 -30.46 -27.84
N LEU A 137 -7.15 -29.67 -27.68
CA LEU A 137 -6.19 -29.36 -28.74
C LEU A 137 -5.06 -30.37 -28.65
N CYS A 138 -5.13 -31.43 -29.44
CA CYS A 138 -4.07 -32.42 -29.52
C CYS A 138 -2.86 -31.88 -30.29
N ASN A 139 -1.66 -32.19 -29.81
CA ASN A 139 -0.43 -31.99 -30.57
C ASN A 139 -0.53 -32.83 -31.85
N GLY A 140 -0.26 -32.22 -33.01
CA GLY A 140 -0.31 -32.91 -34.28
C GLY A 140 0.82 -33.93 -34.39
N GLU A 141 0.48 -35.21 -34.59
CA GLU A 141 1.44 -36.14 -35.19
C GLU A 141 1.74 -35.67 -36.61
N HIS A 142 3.04 -35.65 -36.96
CA HIS A 142 3.46 -35.20 -38.28
C HIS A 142 2.86 -36.10 -39.37
N GLU A 143 1.92 -35.55 -40.15
CA GLU A 143 1.90 -35.59 -41.63
C GLU A 143 0.66 -34.90 -42.24
N LYS A 144 0.63 -33.56 -42.24
CA LYS A 144 0.19 -32.66 -43.35
C LYS A 144 0.08 -31.20 -42.92
N LYS A 145 0.36 -30.29 -43.84
CA LYS A 145 0.17 -28.83 -43.65
C LYS A 145 -1.31 -28.47 -43.80
N GLY A 146 -1.83 -27.60 -42.93
CA GLY A 146 -2.72 -26.51 -43.37
C GLY A 146 -4.17 -26.44 -42.86
N ASN A 147 -4.72 -27.46 -42.19
CA ASN A 147 -6.16 -27.46 -41.89
C ASN A 147 -6.47 -26.78 -40.54
N ALA A 148 -6.86 -25.50 -40.56
CA ALA A 148 -7.29 -24.77 -39.38
C ALA A 148 -8.77 -25.06 -39.02
N TYR A 149 -9.10 -25.10 -37.72
CA TYR A 149 -10.49 -25.06 -37.27
C TYR A 149 -10.90 -23.60 -37.08
N LEU A 150 -11.79 -23.09 -37.93
CA LEU A 150 -12.20 -21.69 -37.93
C LEU A 150 -13.52 -21.51 -37.18
N MET A 151 -13.66 -20.34 -36.55
CA MET A 151 -14.89 -19.92 -35.88
C MET A 151 -15.33 -18.54 -36.35
N LYS A 152 -16.65 -18.34 -36.46
CA LYS A 152 -17.28 -17.11 -36.97
C LYS A 152 -18.51 -16.79 -36.15
N MET A 153 -18.56 -15.57 -35.62
CA MET A 153 -19.70 -15.11 -34.82
C MET A 153 -20.59 -14.16 -35.63
N LEU A 154 -21.90 -14.37 -35.56
CA LEU A 154 -22.94 -13.54 -36.16
C LEU A 154 -23.91 -13.08 -35.07
N SER A 155 -24.46 -11.88 -35.18
CA SER A 155 -25.49 -11.39 -34.26
C SER A 155 -26.79 -12.19 -34.43
N GLU A 156 -27.33 -12.74 -33.34
CA GLU A 156 -28.62 -13.41 -33.31
C GLU A 156 -29.71 -12.43 -32.85
N ALA A 157 -30.75 -12.27 -33.66
CA ALA A 157 -31.88 -11.39 -33.34
C ALA A 157 -32.75 -11.98 -32.22
N ALA A 158 -33.55 -11.14 -31.55
CA ALA A 158 -34.51 -11.60 -30.56
C ALA A 158 -35.55 -12.54 -31.21
N GLY A 159 -35.64 -13.78 -30.71
CA GLY A 159 -36.40 -14.84 -31.35
C GLY A 159 -36.37 -16.15 -30.54
N SER A 160 -36.69 -17.27 -31.20
CA SER A 160 -36.80 -18.59 -30.56
C SER A 160 -35.49 -19.12 -29.97
N ASN A 161 -34.34 -18.67 -30.47
CA ASN A 161 -33.02 -19.11 -30.03
C ASN A 161 -32.51 -18.29 -28.83
N CYS A 162 -32.76 -16.98 -28.83
CA CYS A 162 -32.51 -16.07 -27.70
C CYS A 162 -33.70 -15.09 -27.53
N PRO A 163 -34.50 -15.20 -26.44
CA PRO A 163 -35.70 -14.39 -26.25
C PRO A 163 -35.51 -12.86 -26.21
N GLN A 164 -34.28 -12.38 -26.00
CA GLN A 164 -33.92 -10.96 -25.97
C GLN A 164 -32.74 -10.62 -26.92
N GLY A 165 -32.46 -11.51 -27.89
CA GLY A 165 -31.31 -11.41 -28.78
C GLY A 165 -30.02 -11.94 -28.16
N GLY A 166 -28.98 -12.05 -28.98
CA GLY A 166 -27.74 -12.73 -28.60
C GLY A 166 -26.70 -12.79 -29.72
N THR A 167 -25.81 -13.79 -29.63
CA THR A 167 -24.80 -14.07 -30.65
C THR A 167 -24.85 -15.55 -31.04
N ALA A 168 -24.88 -15.83 -32.35
CA ALA A 168 -24.71 -17.16 -32.92
C ALA A 168 -23.22 -17.42 -33.23
N VAL A 169 -22.67 -18.49 -32.69
CA VAL A 169 -21.28 -18.93 -32.91
C VAL A 169 -21.28 -20.11 -33.86
N LEU A 170 -20.61 -19.97 -35.00
CA LEU A 170 -20.44 -20.99 -36.02
C LEU A 170 -19.01 -21.53 -35.96
N GLY A 171 -18.83 -22.84 -36.08
CA GLY A 171 -17.51 -23.49 -36.06
C GLY A 171 -17.40 -24.61 -37.11
N GLY A 172 -16.22 -24.78 -37.67
CA GLY A 172 -15.94 -25.81 -38.68
C GLY A 172 -14.47 -25.90 -39.07
N ILE A 173 -14.11 -26.97 -39.78
CA ILE A 173 -12.77 -27.13 -40.35
C ILE A 173 -12.73 -26.34 -41.65
N ASP A 174 -11.71 -25.50 -41.84
CA ASP A 174 -11.38 -24.94 -43.15
C ASP A 174 -10.83 -26.06 -44.03
N VAL A 175 -11.73 -26.72 -44.76
CA VAL A 175 -11.41 -27.88 -45.58
C VAL A 175 -10.64 -27.46 -46.83
N ASN A 176 -10.87 -26.22 -47.30
CA ASN A 176 -10.30 -25.71 -48.54
C ASN A 176 -9.03 -24.84 -48.34
N VAL A 177 -8.70 -24.49 -47.09
CA VAL A 177 -7.50 -23.78 -46.64
C VAL A 177 -7.42 -22.35 -47.21
N ASN A 178 -8.55 -21.62 -47.18
CA ASN A 178 -8.62 -20.22 -47.63
C ASN A 178 -8.66 -19.17 -46.50
N GLY A 179 -8.73 -19.60 -45.24
CA GLY A 179 -8.74 -18.74 -44.06
C GLY A 179 -10.10 -18.11 -43.73
N GLN A 180 -11.21 -18.57 -44.34
CA GLN A 180 -12.57 -18.11 -44.02
C GLN A 180 -13.52 -19.27 -43.76
N LEU A 181 -14.32 -19.18 -42.68
CA LEU A 181 -15.37 -20.18 -42.43
C LEU A 181 -16.58 -19.91 -43.33
N GLU A 182 -16.75 -20.75 -44.34
CA GLU A 182 -17.88 -20.74 -45.27
C GLU A 182 -19.08 -21.53 -44.73
N SER A 183 -20.31 -21.18 -45.12
CA SER A 183 -21.53 -21.79 -44.55
C SER A 183 -21.67 -23.29 -44.82
N THR A 184 -20.96 -23.83 -45.81
CA THR A 184 -20.87 -25.27 -46.12
C THR A 184 -19.85 -26.02 -45.28
N GLU A 185 -18.97 -25.31 -44.58
CA GLU A 185 -17.90 -25.86 -43.74
C GLU A 185 -18.26 -25.79 -42.24
N VAL A 186 -19.27 -25.00 -41.90
CA VAL A 186 -19.89 -24.94 -40.57
C VAL A 186 -20.46 -26.32 -40.21
N THR A 187 -19.84 -26.96 -39.23
CA THR A 187 -20.29 -28.23 -38.65
C THR A 187 -21.00 -28.05 -37.30
N THR A 188 -20.82 -26.88 -36.67
CA THR A 188 -21.36 -26.55 -35.35
C THR A 188 -22.00 -25.17 -35.35
N THR A 189 -23.15 -25.01 -34.67
CA THR A 189 -23.82 -23.71 -34.43
C THR A 189 -24.34 -23.68 -33.00
N GLN A 190 -24.04 -22.61 -32.25
CA GLN A 190 -24.53 -22.38 -30.87
C GLN A 190 -25.01 -20.93 -30.68
N TYR A 191 -25.79 -20.67 -29.63
CA TYR A 191 -26.39 -19.35 -29.34
C TYR A 191 -26.12 -18.89 -27.90
N VAL A 192 -25.90 -17.58 -27.70
CA VAL A 192 -25.53 -16.96 -26.41
C VAL A 192 -26.45 -15.77 -26.08
N CYS A 193 -27.12 -15.78 -24.92
CA CYS A 193 -28.15 -14.79 -24.52
C CYS A 193 -27.84 -14.08 -23.15
N THR A 194 -28.54 -12.98 -22.80
CA THR A 194 -28.17 -12.01 -21.72
C THR A 194 -29.05 -12.06 -20.43
N GLY A 195 -28.58 -11.51 -19.28
CA GLY A 195 -29.25 -11.56 -17.94
C GLY A 195 -28.73 -10.57 -16.84
N SER A 196 -29.27 -10.61 -15.59
CA SER A 196 -29.22 -9.54 -14.54
C SER A 196 -28.52 -9.87 -13.17
N THR A 197 -28.44 -8.91 -12.21
CA THR A 197 -27.27 -8.50 -11.33
C THR A 197 -27.25 -8.76 -9.79
N GLY A 198 -26.05 -8.82 -9.13
CA GLY A 198 -25.78 -8.32 -7.73
C GLY A 198 -24.63 -8.92 -6.83
N ALA A 199 -23.89 -8.07 -6.06
CA ALA A 199 -22.95 -8.30 -4.89
C ALA A 199 -21.38 -8.29 -5.08
N SER A 200 -20.57 -8.23 -3.99
CA SER A 200 -19.16 -7.67 -3.93
C SER A 200 -18.13 -8.32 -2.96
N GLY A 201 -16.81 -8.23 -3.25
CA GLY A 201 -15.64 -8.44 -2.34
C GLY A 201 -14.28 -8.36 -3.10
N THR A 202 -13.23 -7.64 -2.61
CA THR A 202 -12.07 -7.21 -3.47
C THR A 202 -10.70 -6.85 -2.80
N GLU A 203 -9.96 -7.76 -2.15
CA GLU A 203 -8.49 -7.63 -1.93
C GLU A 203 -7.78 -8.96 -2.21
N ALA A 204 -6.48 -8.98 -2.57
CA ALA A 204 -5.75 -10.21 -2.94
C ALA A 204 -4.49 -10.43 -2.06
N LEU A 205 -4.40 -11.60 -1.43
CA LEU A 205 -3.39 -11.93 -0.41
C LEU A 205 -2.58 -13.19 -0.79
N VAL A 206 -1.39 -13.33 -0.20
CA VAL A 206 -0.48 -14.49 -0.35
C VAL A 206 -0.04 -14.97 1.03
N LYS A 207 -0.02 -16.29 1.25
CA LYS A 207 0.36 -16.95 2.50
C LYS A 207 1.27 -18.15 2.22
N LEU A 208 2.28 -18.34 3.07
CA LEU A 208 3.15 -19.52 3.05
C LEU A 208 2.75 -20.46 4.20
N ASP A 209 2.45 -21.72 3.89
CA ASP A 209 2.25 -22.79 4.86
C ASP A 209 3.31 -23.90 4.64
N ALA A 210 3.73 -24.61 5.68
CA ALA A 210 4.62 -25.77 5.51
C ALA A 210 3.88 -26.93 4.82
N ALA A 211 4.48 -27.51 3.78
CA ALA A 211 3.95 -28.68 3.09
C ALA A 211 4.53 -29.97 3.70
N PRO A 212 3.72 -30.84 4.34
CA PRO A 212 4.20 -32.10 4.88
C PRO A 212 4.53 -33.10 3.77
N ALA A 213 5.43 -34.06 4.05
CA ALA A 213 5.79 -35.11 3.11
C ALA A 213 4.56 -35.96 2.73
N ASN A 214 4.14 -35.88 1.48
CA ASN A 214 2.94 -36.55 0.94
C ASN A 214 3.03 -36.69 -0.59
N ALA A 215 1.94 -37.09 -1.24
CA ALA A 215 1.89 -37.29 -2.69
C ALA A 215 2.17 -36.03 -3.54
N ASN A 216 2.03 -34.83 -2.96
CA ASN A 216 2.30 -33.56 -3.65
C ASN A 216 3.76 -33.12 -3.49
N CYS A 217 4.41 -33.40 -2.35
CA CYS A 217 5.85 -33.22 -2.15
C CYS A 217 6.44 -34.41 -1.38
N GLY A 218 7.22 -35.26 -2.07
CA GLY A 218 7.71 -36.54 -1.51
C GLY A 218 8.61 -36.46 -0.27
N GLN A 219 9.25 -35.30 -0.02
CA GLN A 219 10.06 -35.03 1.17
C GLN A 219 9.62 -33.75 1.92
N GLY A 220 8.38 -33.30 1.68
CA GLY A 220 7.88 -32.03 2.17
C GLY A 220 8.41 -30.82 1.39
N GLY A 221 8.11 -29.62 1.88
CA GLY A 221 8.48 -28.35 1.25
C GLY A 221 7.63 -27.18 1.75
N THR A 222 7.40 -26.18 0.90
CA THR A 222 6.56 -25.00 1.19
C THR A 222 5.34 -24.95 0.26
N ALA A 223 4.15 -24.75 0.82
CA ALA A 223 2.93 -24.47 0.06
C ALA A 223 2.73 -22.94 -0.04
N VAL A 224 2.87 -22.40 -1.25
CA VAL A 224 2.55 -21.00 -1.57
C VAL A 224 1.06 -20.93 -1.90
N LYS A 225 0.29 -20.22 -1.09
CA LYS A 225 -1.15 -20.04 -1.26
C LYS A 225 -1.44 -18.60 -1.62
N SER A 226 -2.33 -18.37 -2.57
CA SER A 226 -2.84 -17.03 -2.90
C SER A 226 -4.34 -17.06 -3.10
N GLY A 227 -4.98 -15.92 -2.91
CA GLY A 227 -6.44 -15.81 -3.04
C GLY A 227 -6.99 -14.45 -2.66
N PHE A 228 -8.30 -14.30 -2.77
CA PHE A 228 -8.97 -13.02 -2.49
C PHE A 228 -9.49 -12.99 -1.06
N ASP A 229 -9.14 -11.94 -0.31
CA ASP A 229 -9.73 -11.63 0.99
C ASP A 229 -11.21 -11.23 0.78
N ALA A 230 -12.06 -12.25 0.74
CA ALA A 230 -13.49 -12.11 0.50
C ALA A 230 -14.23 -11.56 1.72
N ASN A 231 -13.63 -11.64 2.91
CA ASN A 231 -14.26 -11.24 4.17
C ASN A 231 -13.78 -9.86 4.68
N GLY A 232 -12.58 -9.42 4.26
CA GLY A 232 -11.97 -8.13 4.59
C GLY A 232 -11.20 -8.09 5.91
N ASP A 233 -10.73 -9.23 6.45
CA ASP A 233 -10.02 -9.32 7.73
C ASP A 233 -8.49 -9.09 7.64
N GLY A 234 -7.94 -9.00 6.42
CA GLY A 234 -6.52 -8.78 6.17
C GLY A 234 -5.65 -10.04 6.30
N THR A 235 -6.25 -11.23 6.39
CA THR A 235 -5.54 -12.52 6.41
C THR A 235 -6.09 -13.47 5.35
N LEU A 236 -5.24 -14.30 4.74
CA LEU A 236 -5.71 -15.30 3.77
C LEU A 236 -6.22 -16.55 4.53
N GLY A 237 -7.52 -16.57 4.80
CA GLY A 237 -8.23 -17.70 5.39
C GLY A 237 -8.28 -18.92 4.48
N THR A 238 -8.48 -20.10 5.05
CA THR A 238 -8.47 -21.37 4.28
C THR A 238 -9.59 -21.48 3.24
N SER A 239 -10.68 -20.72 3.39
CA SER A 239 -11.80 -20.59 2.46
C SER A 239 -11.57 -19.60 1.32
N GLU A 240 -10.51 -18.79 1.40
CA GLU A 240 -10.22 -17.68 0.48
C GLU A 240 -9.07 -18.01 -0.49
N VAL A 241 -8.36 -19.11 -0.25
CA VAL A 241 -7.27 -19.60 -1.09
C VAL A 241 -7.81 -20.06 -2.45
N THR A 242 -7.49 -19.31 -3.50
CA THR A 242 -7.87 -19.63 -4.89
C THR A 242 -6.79 -20.47 -5.59
N ASN A 243 -5.51 -20.26 -5.26
CA ASN A 243 -4.40 -21.04 -5.80
C ASN A 243 -3.50 -21.59 -4.71
N THR A 244 -2.97 -22.80 -4.91
CA THR A 244 -1.93 -23.40 -4.07
C THR A 244 -0.86 -24.03 -4.96
N THR A 245 0.33 -23.43 -4.95
CA THR A 245 1.53 -23.94 -5.63
C THR A 245 2.45 -24.58 -4.59
N PHE A 246 2.99 -25.76 -4.89
CA PHE A 246 3.91 -26.47 -3.99
C PHE A 246 5.36 -26.30 -4.46
N VAL A 247 6.23 -25.92 -3.53
CA VAL A 247 7.69 -25.81 -3.71
C VAL A 247 8.30 -26.95 -2.91
N CYS A 248 8.65 -28.04 -3.59
CA CYS A 248 9.07 -29.29 -2.94
C CYS A 248 10.59 -29.39 -2.77
N ASN A 249 11.03 -29.96 -1.65
CA ASN A 249 12.44 -30.28 -1.41
C ASN A 249 12.92 -31.39 -2.36
N ALA A 250 14.18 -31.32 -2.78
CA ALA A 250 14.77 -32.29 -3.71
C ALA A 250 15.03 -33.66 -3.05
N LEU A 251 15.02 -34.73 -3.86
CA LEU A 251 15.53 -36.04 -3.44
C LEU A 251 17.07 -36.01 -3.49
N THR A 252 17.73 -35.94 -2.34
CA THR A 252 19.20 -35.92 -2.27
C THR A 252 19.78 -37.23 -1.70
N GLU A 253 20.67 -37.87 -2.46
CA GLU A 253 21.57 -38.91 -1.94
C GLU A 253 22.81 -38.30 -1.26
N THR A 254 22.63 -37.23 -0.46
CA THR A 254 23.75 -36.55 0.22
C THR A 254 23.47 -36.35 1.70
N THR A 255 24.46 -36.65 2.54
CA THR A 255 24.37 -36.60 4.01
C THR A 255 24.51 -35.19 4.59
N ASP A 256 23.97 -34.18 3.93
CA ASP A 256 24.04 -32.76 4.32
C ASP A 256 22.60 -32.21 4.41
N PRO A 257 22.07 -31.93 5.62
CA PRO A 257 20.64 -31.71 5.83
C PRO A 257 20.07 -30.41 5.24
N ASN A 258 20.92 -29.44 4.87
CA ASN A 258 20.48 -28.16 4.31
C ASN A 258 20.65 -28.08 2.78
N ARG A 259 21.38 -29.03 2.18
CA ARG A 259 21.82 -28.95 0.79
C ARG A 259 20.70 -29.41 -0.14
N GLY A 260 19.94 -28.47 -0.70
CA GLY A 260 18.76 -28.74 -1.53
C GLY A 260 17.41 -28.40 -0.90
N GLU A 261 17.38 -27.58 0.17
CA GLU A 261 16.15 -26.96 0.66
C GLU A 261 15.62 -25.96 -0.39
N ALA A 262 14.32 -26.05 -0.71
CA ALA A 262 13.68 -25.21 -1.71
C ALA A 262 13.07 -23.97 -1.05
N LEU A 263 13.73 -22.82 -1.20
CA LEU A 263 13.37 -21.56 -0.55
C LEU A 263 12.49 -20.68 -1.45
N VAL A 264 11.69 -19.83 -0.80
CA VAL A 264 10.79 -18.86 -1.44
C VAL A 264 11.13 -17.46 -0.94
N ARG A 265 11.27 -16.50 -1.86
CA ARG A 265 11.50 -15.07 -1.55
C ARG A 265 10.47 -14.22 -2.28
N LEU A 266 9.93 -13.21 -1.59
CA LEU A 266 9.00 -12.25 -2.17
C LEU A 266 9.74 -10.94 -2.44
N ASP A 267 9.80 -10.55 -3.71
CA ASP A 267 10.36 -9.28 -4.16
C ASP A 267 9.24 -8.37 -4.68
N SER A 268 9.43 -7.05 -4.62
CA SER A 268 8.51 -6.09 -5.25
C SER A 268 8.75 -6.05 -6.77
N GLU A 269 7.70 -6.25 -7.56
CA GLU A 269 7.76 -6.08 -9.03
C GLU A 269 7.31 -4.65 -9.41
N PRO A 270 8.16 -3.84 -10.05
CA PRO A 270 7.79 -2.48 -10.46
C PRO A 270 6.78 -2.49 -11.64
N ALA A 271 6.10 -1.36 -11.83
CA ALA A 271 5.18 -1.23 -12.97
C ALA A 271 5.93 -1.11 -14.30
N GLY A 272 5.64 -2.03 -15.23
CA GLY A 272 6.38 -2.17 -16.48
C GLY A 272 5.72 -3.14 -17.46
N ALA A 273 6.50 -3.66 -18.41
CA ALA A 273 6.00 -4.59 -19.43
C ALA A 273 5.51 -5.93 -18.83
N SER A 274 6.15 -6.41 -17.77
CA SER A 274 5.81 -7.66 -17.08
C SER A 274 4.52 -7.56 -16.26
N CYS A 275 4.36 -6.47 -15.50
CA CYS A 275 3.14 -6.14 -14.75
C CYS A 275 2.78 -4.68 -14.96
N ALA A 276 1.70 -4.40 -15.70
CA ALA A 276 1.29 -3.03 -16.08
C ALA A 276 1.05 -2.07 -14.89
N TYR A 277 0.73 -2.62 -13.70
CA TYR A 277 0.47 -1.87 -12.47
C TYR A 277 1.41 -2.29 -11.30
N GLY A 278 2.51 -2.97 -11.61
CA GLY A 278 3.40 -3.58 -10.61
C GLY A 278 2.76 -4.75 -9.88
N GLY A 279 3.46 -5.31 -8.89
CA GLY A 279 2.99 -6.48 -8.15
C GLY A 279 4.05 -7.09 -7.24
N THR A 280 3.95 -8.40 -7.02
CA THR A 280 4.93 -9.18 -6.25
C THR A 280 5.55 -10.27 -7.12
N ALA A 281 6.88 -10.31 -7.18
CA ALA A 281 7.63 -11.39 -7.78
C ALA A 281 7.88 -12.48 -6.71
N VAL A 282 7.20 -13.61 -6.87
CA VAL A 282 7.43 -14.83 -6.08
C VAL A 282 8.61 -15.56 -6.71
N LYS A 283 9.79 -15.48 -6.08
CA LYS A 283 11.00 -16.15 -6.51
C LYS A 283 11.20 -17.45 -5.74
N THR A 284 11.54 -18.52 -6.44
CA THR A 284 11.79 -19.84 -5.85
C THR A 284 13.10 -20.41 -6.35
N GLY A 285 13.79 -21.18 -5.54
CA GLY A 285 15.04 -21.86 -5.92
C GLY A 285 15.63 -22.68 -4.79
N PHE A 286 16.74 -23.37 -5.07
CA PHE A 286 17.40 -24.24 -4.10
C PHE A 286 18.54 -23.50 -3.40
N ASP A 287 18.55 -23.55 -2.07
CA ASP A 287 19.69 -23.13 -1.26
C ASP A 287 20.90 -24.01 -1.62
N SER A 288 21.78 -23.44 -2.45
CA SER A 288 22.88 -24.16 -3.09
C SER A 288 24.18 -23.97 -2.32
N ASN A 289 24.24 -22.92 -1.49
CA ASN A 289 25.37 -22.58 -0.62
C ASN A 289 25.14 -23.00 0.85
N ALA A 290 23.92 -23.39 1.22
CA ALA A 290 23.43 -23.77 2.55
C ALA A 290 23.46 -22.63 3.61
N ASP A 291 23.25 -21.37 3.20
CA ASP A 291 23.25 -20.19 4.08
C ASP A 291 21.88 -19.82 4.68
N GLY A 292 20.81 -20.50 4.26
CA GLY A 292 19.44 -20.31 4.72
C GLY A 292 18.70 -19.15 4.05
N LYS A 293 19.17 -18.66 2.89
CA LYS A 293 18.52 -17.59 2.12
C LYS A 293 18.55 -17.89 0.63
N LEU A 294 17.48 -17.51 -0.07
CA LEU A 294 17.48 -17.51 -1.52
C LEU A 294 18.19 -16.26 -2.05
N SER A 295 19.44 -16.38 -2.51
CA SER A 295 20.14 -15.29 -3.23
C SER A 295 19.67 -15.19 -4.70
N ASP A 296 19.92 -14.06 -5.38
CA ASP A 296 19.55 -13.91 -6.81
C ASP A 296 20.21 -14.95 -7.72
N SER A 297 21.40 -15.45 -7.36
CA SER A 297 22.11 -16.52 -8.08
C SER A 297 21.49 -17.91 -7.94
N GLU A 298 20.54 -18.08 -7.02
CA GLU A 298 19.92 -19.39 -6.69
C GLU A 298 18.46 -19.49 -7.15
N VAL A 299 17.89 -18.39 -7.67
CA VAL A 299 16.53 -18.32 -8.20
C VAL A 299 16.43 -19.15 -9.49
N THR A 300 15.61 -20.20 -9.46
CA THR A 300 15.32 -21.05 -10.63
C THR A 300 13.99 -20.73 -11.29
N THR A 301 13.07 -20.05 -10.59
CA THR A 301 11.78 -19.63 -11.16
C THR A 301 11.33 -18.32 -10.52
N THR A 302 10.73 -17.44 -11.32
CA THR A 302 10.08 -16.21 -10.87
C THR A 302 8.65 -16.20 -11.40
N GLN A 303 7.66 -16.25 -10.50
CA GLN A 303 6.25 -16.08 -10.83
C GLN A 303 5.80 -14.68 -10.44
N LEU A 304 5.16 -13.96 -11.37
CA LEU A 304 4.65 -12.61 -11.12
C LEU A 304 3.19 -12.65 -10.69
N VAL A 305 2.88 -12.03 -9.57
CA VAL A 305 1.52 -11.71 -9.11
C VAL A 305 1.26 -10.25 -9.45
N CYS A 306 0.75 -9.99 -10.65
CA CYS A 306 0.49 -8.64 -11.14
C CYS A 306 -0.78 -8.03 -10.55
N SER A 307 -0.72 -6.74 -10.20
CA SER A 307 -1.87 -5.96 -9.73
C SER A 307 -2.83 -5.62 -10.87
N ALA A 308 -4.13 -5.60 -10.60
CA ALA A 308 -5.17 -5.21 -11.57
C ALA A 308 -5.48 -3.70 -11.54
N ALA A 309 -5.91 -3.16 -12.69
CA ALA A 309 -6.10 -1.72 -12.97
C ALA A 309 -7.04 -0.93 -12.03
N ASN A 310 -7.82 -1.62 -11.18
CA ASN A 310 -8.86 -1.01 -10.35
C ASN A 310 -8.43 -0.70 -8.91
N PHE A 311 -7.31 -1.25 -8.42
CA PHE A 311 -6.90 -1.09 -7.00
C PHE A 311 -6.37 0.31 -6.64
N PHE A 312 -5.99 1.11 -7.62
CA PHE A 312 -5.03 2.19 -7.43
C PHE A 312 -5.44 3.52 -8.08
N ARG A 313 -6.74 3.83 -8.11
CA ARG A 313 -7.25 5.07 -8.72
C ARG A 313 -7.14 6.32 -7.85
N THR A 314 -6.90 6.20 -6.55
CA THR A 314 -6.78 7.33 -5.62
C THR A 314 -5.34 7.80 -5.49
N LYS A 315 -5.10 9.12 -5.53
CA LYS A 315 -3.80 9.72 -5.17
C LYS A 315 -3.53 9.70 -3.66
N TRP A 316 -4.17 8.80 -2.93
CA TRP A 316 -4.09 8.66 -1.48
C TRP A 316 -4.56 7.26 -1.07
N ALA A 317 -4.08 6.79 0.07
CA ALA A 317 -4.51 5.56 0.72
C ALA A 317 -4.26 5.68 2.23
N ASN A 318 -5.02 4.96 3.05
CA ASN A 318 -4.77 4.84 4.50
C ASN A 318 -4.80 3.38 4.95
N ASN A 319 -4.25 3.10 6.13
CA ASN A 319 -4.49 1.82 6.80
C ASN A 319 -5.98 1.62 7.07
N GLN A 320 -6.43 0.36 7.07
CA GLN A 320 -7.83 0.03 7.34
C GLN A 320 -8.30 0.56 8.72
N PRO A 321 -9.62 0.72 8.96
CA PRO A 321 -10.14 1.01 10.30
C PRO A 321 -9.91 -0.18 11.25
N GLY A 322 -9.40 0.08 12.46
CA GLY A 322 -9.14 -1.00 13.42
C GLY A 322 -8.66 -0.52 14.79
N SER A 323 -8.58 -1.45 15.75
CA SER A 323 -7.83 -1.23 16.99
C SER A 323 -6.41 -1.74 16.80
N TYR A 324 -5.46 -0.82 16.78
CA TYR A 324 -4.06 -1.13 16.54
C TYR A 324 -3.24 -0.86 17.81
N ASP A 325 -3.48 -1.64 18.85
CA ASP A 325 -2.66 -1.57 20.06
C ASP A 325 -1.37 -2.37 19.88
N SER A 326 -0.21 -1.73 20.07
CA SER A 326 1.09 -2.39 19.84
C SER A 326 1.47 -3.42 20.89
N GLY A 327 0.80 -3.40 22.04
CA GLY A 327 1.35 -3.97 23.27
C GLY A 327 2.60 -3.21 23.75
N GLU A 328 3.28 -3.79 24.73
CA GLU A 328 4.48 -3.24 25.35
C GLU A 328 5.73 -3.50 24.49
N ILE A 329 6.43 -2.43 24.07
CA ILE A 329 7.60 -2.48 23.18
C ILE A 329 8.88 -2.22 23.99
N THR A 330 9.93 -3.00 23.76
CA THR A 330 11.22 -2.88 24.46
C THR A 330 12.42 -3.18 23.55
N ASN A 331 13.42 -2.29 23.51
CA ASN A 331 14.80 -2.51 23.02
C ASN A 331 14.98 -3.11 21.61
N LEU A 332 13.91 -3.32 20.86
CA LEU A 332 13.87 -3.91 19.53
C LEU A 332 12.90 -3.10 18.68
N TRP A 333 13.23 -2.93 17.40
CA TRP A 333 12.31 -2.39 16.42
C TRP A 333 11.25 -3.44 16.09
N VAL A 334 9.99 -3.10 16.31
CA VAL A 334 8.83 -3.93 15.94
C VAL A 334 7.88 -3.14 15.04
N PRO A 335 7.22 -3.79 14.06
CA PRO A 335 6.11 -3.19 13.34
C PRO A 335 4.91 -3.07 14.30
N VAL A 336 4.13 -2.00 14.18
CA VAL A 336 2.93 -1.76 15.00
C VAL A 336 1.65 -1.79 14.18
N SER A 337 1.61 -2.62 13.15
CA SER A 337 0.40 -2.99 12.38
C SER A 337 -0.36 -1.87 11.65
N ARG A 338 0.11 -0.61 11.65
CA ARG A 338 -0.33 0.37 10.65
C ARG A 338 0.49 0.14 9.38
N ARG A 339 -0.18 -0.26 8.31
CA ARG A 339 0.39 -0.45 6.97
C ARG A 339 -0.56 0.11 5.93
N VAL A 340 0.00 0.67 4.86
CA VAL A 340 -0.73 1.18 3.71
C VAL A 340 0.06 0.92 2.44
N TRP A 341 -0.64 0.62 1.35
CA TRP A 341 -0.06 0.55 0.02
C TRP A 341 -0.64 1.68 -0.82
N ILE A 342 0.22 2.37 -1.57
CA ILE A 342 -0.17 3.42 -2.50
C ILE A 342 0.58 3.23 -3.83
N TYR A 343 -0.15 3.34 -4.93
CA TYR A 343 0.45 3.45 -6.24
C TYR A 343 0.71 4.91 -6.57
N LYS A 344 1.96 5.23 -6.85
CA LYS A 344 2.40 6.57 -7.21
C LYS A 344 2.31 6.76 -8.72
N THR A 345 1.61 7.81 -9.15
CA THR A 345 1.23 8.02 -10.56
C THR A 345 2.22 8.84 -11.39
N SER A 346 3.12 9.60 -10.74
CA SER A 346 4.13 10.43 -11.40
C SER A 346 5.55 10.11 -10.93
N ASP A 347 6.55 10.16 -11.81
CA ASP A 347 7.98 10.00 -11.46
C ASP A 347 8.57 11.22 -10.71
N THR A 348 7.84 12.33 -10.60
CA THR A 348 8.35 13.60 -10.03
C THR A 348 7.59 14.11 -8.80
N SER A 349 6.46 13.49 -8.46
CA SER A 349 5.72 13.75 -7.22
C SER A 349 6.44 13.17 -5.98
N ARG A 350 5.90 13.45 -4.78
CA ARG A 350 6.37 12.88 -3.50
C ARG A 350 5.18 12.29 -2.76
N ILE A 351 5.42 11.30 -1.91
CA ILE A 351 4.39 10.82 -0.97
C ILE A 351 4.52 11.61 0.34
N LYS A 352 3.43 12.24 0.74
CA LYS A 352 3.23 12.81 2.07
C LYS A 352 2.66 11.73 2.97
N LEU A 353 3.34 11.47 4.07
CA LEU A 353 2.93 10.49 5.07
C LEU A 353 2.44 11.26 6.29
N THR A 354 1.17 11.07 6.64
CA THR A 354 0.53 11.69 7.80
C THR A 354 0.17 10.60 8.80
N VAL A 355 0.60 10.79 10.04
CA VAL A 355 0.35 9.90 11.17
C VAL A 355 -0.49 10.63 12.20
N SER A 356 -1.49 9.93 12.75
CA SER A 356 -2.23 10.34 13.94
C SER A 356 -2.43 9.14 14.84
N ASP A 357 -2.05 9.26 16.12
CA ASP A 357 -2.03 8.14 17.07
C ASP A 357 -1.99 8.61 18.53
N ASN A 358 -1.80 7.67 19.46
CA ASN A 358 -1.32 7.93 20.81
C ASN A 358 0.03 7.23 21.05
N PHE A 359 0.96 7.90 21.76
CA PHE A 359 2.29 7.34 22.05
C PHE A 359 2.70 7.52 23.52
N ARG A 360 3.16 6.42 24.12
CA ARG A 360 3.68 6.35 25.48
C ARG A 360 5.15 5.97 25.49
N VAL A 361 5.93 6.53 26.41
CA VAL A 361 7.33 6.12 26.67
C VAL A 361 7.65 6.12 28.17
N GLY A 362 8.42 5.13 28.63
CA GLY A 362 9.03 5.08 29.97
C GLY A 362 8.08 4.80 31.14
N ILE A 363 7.13 3.86 31.00
CA ILE A 363 6.22 3.51 32.10
C ILE A 363 6.99 3.09 33.36
N ASN A 364 6.66 3.68 34.51
CA ASN A 364 7.27 3.39 35.82
C ASN A 364 8.78 3.68 35.95
N TYR A 365 9.41 4.26 34.93
CA TYR A 365 10.78 4.75 34.98
C TYR A 365 10.81 6.28 35.18
N ASN A 366 11.94 6.80 35.67
CA ASN A 366 12.18 8.25 35.80
C ASN A 366 12.56 8.93 34.47
N THR A 367 12.84 8.13 33.46
CA THR A 367 13.24 8.50 32.09
C THR A 367 12.54 7.53 31.13
N GLY A 368 12.30 7.96 29.90
CA GLY A 368 11.60 7.15 28.92
C GLY A 368 11.92 7.58 27.51
N ASN A 369 12.34 6.65 26.67
CA ASN A 369 12.54 6.89 25.24
C ASN A 369 11.73 5.93 24.40
N GLY A 370 11.14 6.47 23.35
CA GLY A 370 10.58 5.69 22.26
C GLY A 370 10.77 6.42 20.95
N TRP A 371 10.95 5.65 19.89
CA TRP A 371 10.99 6.15 18.53
C TRP A 371 9.74 5.68 17.81
N TYR A 372 9.23 6.54 16.95
CA TYR A 372 8.22 6.24 15.96
C TYR A 372 8.87 6.42 14.58
N SER A 373 8.81 5.43 13.70
CA SER A 373 9.43 5.43 12.38
C SER A 373 8.39 5.00 11.35
N VAL A 374 8.17 5.80 10.31
CA VAL A 374 7.51 5.30 9.10
C VAL A 374 8.59 4.77 8.17
N ARG A 375 8.41 3.54 7.70
CA ARG A 375 9.30 2.85 6.77
C ARG A 375 8.62 2.68 5.42
N MET A 376 9.41 2.39 4.40
CA MET A 376 8.96 2.12 3.04
C MET A 376 9.57 0.80 2.59
N ASN A 377 8.74 -0.16 2.20
CA ASN A 377 9.16 -1.53 1.85
C ASN A 377 10.12 -2.13 2.91
N GLY A 378 9.83 -1.92 4.20
CA GLY A 378 10.66 -2.35 5.34
C GLY A 378 11.90 -1.49 5.66
N GLY A 379 12.35 -0.61 4.74
CA GLY A 379 13.51 0.27 4.93
C GLY A 379 13.17 1.63 5.55
N SER A 380 14.07 2.23 6.34
CA SER A 380 13.85 3.59 6.86
C SER A 380 13.94 4.64 5.74
N ILE A 381 13.02 5.62 5.79
CA ILE A 381 12.96 6.79 4.91
C ILE A 381 13.25 8.10 5.65
N ASN A 382 13.96 8.04 6.79
CA ASN A 382 14.24 9.19 7.65
C ASN A 382 12.97 9.94 8.12
N CYS A 383 11.89 9.17 8.36
CA CYS A 383 10.62 9.64 8.93
C CYS A 383 10.53 9.23 10.42
N ASP A 384 11.61 9.43 11.15
CA ASP A 384 11.71 9.04 12.56
C ASP A 384 11.53 10.24 13.49
N ALA A 385 10.77 10.01 14.56
CA ALA A 385 10.52 10.98 15.62
C ALA A 385 10.73 10.31 16.99
N ARG A 386 11.69 10.82 17.78
CA ARG A 386 11.93 10.36 19.14
C ARG A 386 11.07 11.16 20.13
N GLN A 387 10.36 10.45 21.01
CA GLN A 387 9.76 11.00 22.21
C GLN A 387 10.68 10.68 23.41
N TYR A 388 11.05 11.70 24.18
CA TYR A 388 11.78 11.58 25.43
C TYR A 388 10.99 12.27 26.53
N ASN A 389 10.74 11.54 27.62
CA ASN A 389 10.13 12.07 28.83
C ASN A 389 11.04 11.77 30.02
N ALA A 390 11.43 12.76 30.80
CA ALA A 390 12.14 12.56 32.06
C ALA A 390 11.66 13.48 33.18
N ASN A 391 11.75 12.96 34.41
CA ASN A 391 11.47 13.68 35.65
C ASN A 391 12.70 13.71 36.56
N ALA A 392 13.24 14.90 36.82
CA ALA A 392 14.38 15.12 37.72
C ALA A 392 14.14 14.67 39.18
N SER A 393 12.88 14.52 39.61
CA SER A 393 12.54 14.07 40.96
C SER A 393 12.74 12.56 41.19
N GLY A 394 13.13 11.80 40.15
CA GLY A 394 13.34 10.35 40.23
C GLY A 394 12.07 9.51 40.35
N TRP A 395 10.88 10.13 40.29
CA TRP A 395 9.61 9.44 40.33
C TRP A 395 9.30 8.72 39.01
N GLY A 396 8.64 7.56 39.11
CA GLY A 396 8.06 6.88 37.96
C GLY A 396 6.98 7.72 37.29
N GLN A 397 6.90 7.63 35.97
CA GLN A 397 5.93 8.36 35.15
C GLN A 397 5.09 7.40 34.28
N ASN A 398 3.94 7.87 33.80
CA ASN A 398 3.16 7.21 32.75
C ASN A 398 2.42 8.29 31.96
N TYR A 399 2.92 8.59 30.75
CA TYR A 399 2.39 9.63 29.87
C TYR A 399 2.00 9.01 28.52
N HIS A 400 0.70 8.78 28.28
CA HIS A 400 0.18 8.59 26.92
C HIS A 400 -0.18 9.98 26.39
N LEU A 401 0.49 10.41 25.33
CA LEU A 401 0.27 11.72 24.74
C LEU A 401 -0.35 11.57 23.34
N PRO A 402 -1.14 12.56 22.87
CA PRO A 402 -1.51 12.67 21.46
C PRO A 402 -0.24 12.69 20.62
N PHE A 403 -0.15 11.79 19.64
CA PHE A 403 1.00 11.70 18.76
C PHE A 403 0.58 12.01 17.32
N ALA A 404 1.35 12.86 16.66
CA ALA A 404 1.18 13.15 15.25
C ALA A 404 2.55 13.26 14.60
N ASN A 405 2.66 12.81 13.37
CA ASN A 405 3.86 13.02 12.57
C ASN A 405 3.49 13.30 11.11
N VAL A 406 4.23 14.18 10.44
CA VAL A 406 4.13 14.37 8.99
C VAL A 406 5.52 14.34 8.39
N CYS A 407 5.66 13.57 7.31
CA CYS A 407 6.90 13.39 6.56
C CYS A 407 6.62 13.51 5.06
N LEU A 408 7.69 13.75 4.30
CA LEU A 408 7.70 13.65 2.85
C LEU A 408 8.80 12.69 2.41
N THR A 409 8.48 11.79 1.49
CA THR A 409 9.50 11.00 0.79
C THR A 409 10.43 11.92 -0.02
N ASP A 410 11.48 11.34 -0.55
CA ASP A 410 12.13 11.94 -1.72
C ASP A 410 11.32 11.71 -3.00
N GLN A 411 11.77 12.26 -4.13
CA GLN A 411 11.13 11.94 -5.40
C GLN A 411 11.40 10.47 -5.69
N LEU A 412 10.34 9.70 -5.80
CA LEU A 412 10.39 8.28 -6.17
C LEU A 412 9.87 8.15 -7.62
N PRO A 413 10.24 7.08 -8.34
CA PRO A 413 9.54 6.68 -9.56
C PRO A 413 8.04 6.44 -9.35
N LYS A 414 7.29 6.32 -10.43
CA LYS A 414 5.95 5.72 -10.43
C LYS A 414 6.01 4.25 -10.02
N GLY A 415 4.94 3.73 -9.42
CA GLY A 415 4.86 2.34 -9.00
C GLY A 415 4.20 2.14 -7.64
N LEU A 416 4.11 0.89 -7.21
CA LEU A 416 3.53 0.50 -5.93
C LEU A 416 4.54 0.65 -4.79
N TYR A 417 4.13 1.29 -3.68
CA TYR A 417 4.92 1.46 -2.47
C TYR A 417 4.12 1.02 -1.24
N GLU A 418 4.73 0.18 -0.42
CA GLU A 418 4.27 -0.11 0.94
C GLU A 418 4.88 0.91 1.90
N PHE A 419 4.06 1.45 2.81
CA PHE A 419 4.53 2.15 3.99
C PHE A 419 3.98 1.48 5.24
N ASP A 420 4.83 1.25 6.23
CA ASP A 420 4.45 0.69 7.52
C ASP A 420 5.10 1.41 8.70
N VAL A 421 4.46 1.30 9.87
CA VAL A 421 4.92 1.96 11.10
C VAL A 421 5.68 0.98 11.96
N TRP A 422 6.85 1.43 12.41
CA TRP A 422 7.73 0.74 13.32
C TRP A 422 7.99 1.58 14.57
N SER A 423 8.21 0.91 15.70
CA SER A 423 8.61 1.57 16.94
C SER A 423 9.63 0.74 17.72
N MET A 424 10.40 1.43 18.55
CA MET A 424 11.30 0.84 19.54
C MET A 424 11.27 1.68 20.82
N ALA A 425 11.70 1.11 21.93
CA ALA A 425 11.92 1.82 23.19
C ALA A 425 13.35 1.63 23.71
N ASN A 426 13.84 2.56 24.53
CA ASN A 426 15.10 2.43 25.27
C ASN A 426 14.98 3.16 26.62
N GLY A 427 15.39 2.50 27.71
CA GLY A 427 15.15 3.02 29.07
C GLY A 427 13.66 2.97 29.43
N GLY A 428 13.15 1.76 29.64
CA GLY A 428 11.73 1.47 29.82
C GLY A 428 11.04 1.00 28.54
N THR A 429 9.71 0.91 28.58
CA THR A 429 8.89 0.45 27.46
C THR A 429 8.23 1.61 26.70
N SER A 430 7.84 1.38 25.45
CA SER A 430 6.90 2.23 24.72
C SER A 430 5.60 1.48 24.40
N TYR A 431 4.55 2.23 24.08
CA TYR A 431 3.24 1.70 23.69
C TYR A 431 2.60 2.67 22.68
N ILE A 432 2.06 2.14 21.57
CA ILE A 432 1.34 2.88 20.54
C ILE A 432 -0.11 2.40 20.51
N GLY A 433 -1.05 3.33 20.42
CA GLY A 433 -2.48 3.12 20.70
C GLY A 433 -2.85 3.52 22.14
N HIS A 434 -4.08 3.22 22.57
CA HIS A 434 -4.52 3.47 23.96
C HIS A 434 -5.61 2.52 24.50
N GLY A 435 -5.88 1.39 23.82
CA GLY A 435 -6.83 0.37 24.28
C GLY A 435 -8.31 0.72 24.08
N MET A 436 -8.63 1.83 23.40
CA MET A 436 -9.98 2.14 22.94
C MET A 436 -9.94 2.40 21.43
N SER A 437 -10.83 1.73 20.69
CA SER A 437 -10.75 1.57 19.24
C SER A 437 -10.85 2.87 18.42
N GLY A 438 -10.02 3.00 17.38
CA GLY A 438 -10.31 3.82 16.19
C GLY A 438 -9.35 4.97 15.86
N SER A 439 -8.34 5.24 16.69
CA SER A 439 -7.51 6.45 16.60
C SER A 439 -6.38 6.44 15.55
N ALA A 440 -5.92 5.24 15.17
CA ALA A 440 -4.63 5.07 14.51
C ALA A 440 -4.72 5.25 12.99
N LEU A 441 -4.13 6.34 12.50
CA LEU A 441 -4.03 6.65 11.08
C LEU A 441 -2.56 6.67 10.63
N LEU A 442 -2.27 5.93 9.58
CA LEU A 442 -1.21 6.14 8.61
C LEU A 442 -1.88 6.43 7.27
N LEU A 443 -1.77 7.68 6.81
CA LEU A 443 -2.29 8.16 5.54
C LEU A 443 -1.11 8.50 4.62
N ALA A 444 -1.08 7.88 3.44
CA ALA A 444 -0.20 8.24 2.33
C ALA A 444 -0.98 9.11 1.34
N GLU A 445 -0.44 10.26 0.94
CA GLU A 445 -1.01 11.14 -0.09
C GLU A 445 0.08 11.43 -1.15
N GLU A 446 -0.17 11.12 -2.42
CA GLU A 446 0.68 11.59 -3.52
C GLU A 446 0.44 13.09 -3.71
N LEU A 447 1.48 13.90 -3.47
CA LEU A 447 1.42 15.34 -3.73
C LEU A 447 1.38 15.59 -5.23
N ASP A 448 0.18 15.95 -5.68
CA ASP A 448 -0.16 16.23 -7.06
C ASP A 448 0.73 17.33 -7.66
N GLY A 449 1.51 16.99 -8.70
CA GLY A 449 2.38 17.95 -9.40
C GLY A 449 1.64 19.11 -10.07
N SER A 450 0.30 19.04 -10.20
CA SER A 450 -0.54 20.15 -10.66
C SER A 450 -0.88 21.17 -9.57
N ARG A 451 -0.67 20.84 -8.29
CA ARG A 451 -0.92 21.75 -7.15
C ARG A 451 0.41 22.25 -6.59
N PRO A 452 0.64 23.57 -6.49
CA PRO A 452 1.88 24.10 -5.93
C PRO A 452 2.08 23.70 -4.47
N TYR A 453 3.26 23.19 -4.16
CA TYR A 453 3.74 23.02 -2.80
C TYR A 453 5.24 23.34 -2.73
N ALA A 454 5.69 23.75 -1.55
CA ALA A 454 7.11 23.90 -1.24
C ALA A 454 7.36 23.45 0.20
N PHE A 455 8.58 22.99 0.48
CA PHE A 455 8.91 22.48 1.81
C PHE A 455 10.39 22.67 2.14
N SER A 456 10.70 22.64 3.43
CA SER A 456 12.06 22.52 3.96
C SER A 456 12.11 21.32 4.91
N LYS A 457 13.12 20.47 4.70
CA LYS A 457 13.53 19.42 5.64
C LYS A 457 14.69 19.86 6.55
N ALA A 458 15.10 21.14 6.49
CA ALA A 458 16.41 21.59 6.93
C ALA A 458 16.46 22.21 8.34
N GLY A 459 17.70 22.28 8.87
CA GLY A 459 18.04 22.88 10.16
C GLY A 459 18.10 21.86 11.30
N GLY A 460 19.00 22.07 12.25
CA GLY A 460 19.17 21.20 13.42
C GLY A 460 18.39 21.67 14.66
N PRO A 461 18.87 21.28 15.85
CA PRO A 461 18.50 21.86 17.13
C PRO A 461 18.53 23.40 17.18
N ASN A 462 17.56 23.97 17.90
CA ASN A 462 17.55 25.38 18.28
C ASN A 462 17.02 25.53 19.71
N ILE A 463 17.69 26.37 20.52
CA ILE A 463 17.34 26.61 21.92
C ILE A 463 17.17 28.10 22.13
N THR A 464 16.12 28.49 22.84
CA THR A 464 15.92 29.87 23.29
C THR A 464 15.44 29.92 24.74
N ALA A 465 15.82 30.98 25.43
CA ALA A 465 15.29 31.37 26.75
C ALA A 465 14.70 32.80 26.72
N VAL A 466 14.54 33.39 25.52
CA VAL A 466 14.00 34.76 25.38
C VAL A 466 12.49 34.73 25.09
N PRO A 467 11.72 35.68 25.66
CA PRO A 467 10.29 35.82 25.39
C PRO A 467 9.96 36.44 24.03
N SER A 468 10.95 37.02 23.34
CA SER A 468 10.80 37.45 21.96
C SER A 468 10.88 36.28 20.98
N TYR A 469 10.12 36.35 19.89
CA TYR A 469 10.20 35.40 18.80
C TYR A 469 11.57 35.49 18.11
N SER A 470 12.33 34.40 18.17
CA SER A 470 13.67 34.27 17.59
C SER A 470 13.63 33.31 16.39
N LYS A 471 14.24 33.69 15.25
CA LYS A 471 14.20 32.89 14.01
C LYS A 471 14.96 31.57 14.18
N VAL A 472 14.36 30.48 13.74
CA VAL A 472 14.92 29.12 13.79
C VAL A 472 15.63 28.84 12.46
N ASN A 473 16.96 28.78 12.50
CA ASN A 473 17.77 28.59 11.29
C ASN A 473 17.46 27.26 10.56
N GLY A 474 17.29 27.33 9.24
CA GLY A 474 16.94 26.20 8.36
C GLY A 474 15.43 25.94 8.21
N ARG A 475 14.60 26.46 9.12
CA ARG A 475 13.14 26.34 9.07
C ARG A 475 12.50 27.46 8.24
N GLU A 476 12.87 27.54 6.97
CA GLU A 476 12.39 28.56 6.04
C GLU A 476 12.05 27.94 4.68
N VAL A 477 10.97 28.43 4.06
CA VAL A 477 10.48 28.01 2.75
C VAL A 477 10.10 29.24 1.93
N THR A 478 10.69 29.37 0.75
CA THR A 478 10.20 30.29 -0.28
C THR A 478 9.16 29.56 -1.14
N PHE A 479 8.00 30.17 -1.34
CA PHE A 479 6.87 29.60 -2.05
C PHE A 479 6.28 30.61 -3.04
N LEU A 480 6.01 30.19 -4.28
CA LEU A 480 5.32 31.01 -5.28
C LEU A 480 3.84 30.66 -5.29
N LYS A 481 3.01 31.53 -4.72
CA LYS A 481 1.56 31.38 -4.70
C LYS A 481 0.97 31.77 -6.06
N GLN A 482 0.23 30.85 -6.68
CA GLN A 482 -0.30 31.04 -8.03
C GLN A 482 -1.57 31.89 -8.07
N SER A 483 -2.47 31.72 -7.11
CA SER A 483 -3.75 32.44 -7.07
C SER A 483 -3.98 33.11 -5.72
N ALA A 484 -4.63 34.29 -5.73
CA ALA A 484 -5.10 34.95 -4.53
C ALA A 484 -6.44 34.36 -4.02
N SER A 485 -7.14 33.56 -4.83
CA SER A 485 -8.43 32.95 -4.47
C SER A 485 -8.30 31.60 -3.75
N THR A 486 -7.15 30.95 -3.86
CA THR A 486 -6.78 29.67 -3.22
C THR A 486 -6.29 29.89 -1.79
N LEU A 487 -6.35 28.85 -0.96
CA LEU A 487 -5.89 28.90 0.43
C LEU A 487 -4.41 28.49 0.52
N LEU A 488 -3.70 28.95 1.54
CA LEU A 488 -2.34 28.50 1.85
C LEU A 488 -2.36 27.64 3.13
N LYS A 489 -2.24 26.33 2.99
CA LYS A 489 -2.13 25.40 4.12
C LYS A 489 -0.67 25.28 4.53
N VAL A 490 -0.41 25.37 5.83
CA VAL A 490 0.92 25.25 6.42
C VAL A 490 0.91 24.07 7.38
N THR A 491 1.89 23.19 7.26
CA THR A 491 2.11 22.07 8.17
C THR A 491 3.54 22.12 8.69
N LEU A 492 3.70 22.35 9.99
CA LEU A 492 4.99 22.26 10.68
C LEU A 492 5.02 20.97 11.50
N ALA A 493 6.00 20.10 11.26
CA ALA A 493 6.24 18.90 12.06
C ALA A 493 7.67 18.92 12.61
N ASP A 494 7.82 18.95 13.93
CA ASP A 494 9.11 19.11 14.62
C ASP A 494 9.04 18.40 16.01
N THR A 495 10.03 18.60 16.88
CA THR A 495 10.05 18.12 18.27
C THR A 495 10.19 19.31 19.21
N LEU A 496 9.25 19.50 20.14
CA LEU A 496 9.22 20.66 21.06
C LEU A 496 9.38 20.21 22.52
N ARG A 497 10.31 20.85 23.22
CA ARG A 497 10.44 20.82 24.68
C ARG A 497 10.30 22.21 25.27
N THR A 498 9.65 22.30 26.42
CA THR A 498 9.51 23.50 27.24
C THR A 498 9.89 23.24 28.70
N GLY A 499 10.14 24.28 29.48
CA GLY A 499 10.21 24.19 30.95
C GLY A 499 11.44 23.51 31.59
N LEU A 500 12.52 23.23 30.85
CA LEU A 500 13.74 22.65 31.44
C LEU A 500 14.22 23.46 32.66
N ASN A 501 14.62 22.74 33.72
CA ASN A 501 15.13 23.28 34.99
C ASN A 501 14.12 24.15 35.76
N GLN A 502 12.83 24.06 35.41
CA GLN A 502 11.75 24.81 36.05
C GLN A 502 10.64 23.87 36.52
N ASN A 503 9.83 24.31 37.48
CA ASN A 503 8.54 23.69 37.76
C ASN A 503 7.47 24.52 37.05
N GLY A 504 7.05 24.08 35.86
CA GLY A 504 6.23 24.90 34.99
C GLY A 504 7.09 25.75 34.06
N GLY A 505 6.84 25.67 32.76
CA GLY A 505 7.44 26.57 31.79
C GLY A 505 6.86 26.35 30.40
N TRP A 506 6.83 27.41 29.59
CA TRP A 506 6.24 27.37 28.25
C TRP A 506 7.17 27.94 27.19
N GLY A 507 6.84 27.61 25.95
CA GLY A 507 7.40 28.16 24.74
C GLY A 507 6.37 28.15 23.62
N THR A 508 6.58 29.00 22.63
CA THR A 508 5.66 29.14 21.49
C THR A 508 6.44 29.05 20.19
N VAL A 509 6.01 28.15 19.33
CA VAL A 509 6.49 28.06 17.95
C VAL A 509 5.50 28.75 17.02
N MET A 510 5.99 29.62 16.15
CA MET A 510 5.18 30.44 15.24
C MET A 510 5.76 30.42 13.84
N VAL A 511 4.92 30.20 12.84
CA VAL A 511 5.24 30.47 11.43
C VAL A 511 4.92 31.92 11.11
N ARG A 512 5.89 32.62 10.54
CA ARG A 512 5.75 33.97 9.99
C ARG A 512 5.57 33.90 8.47
N LEU A 513 4.95 34.93 7.92
CA LEU A 513 4.81 35.15 6.48
C LEU A 513 5.48 36.49 6.16
N ASP A 514 6.48 36.47 5.28
CA ASP A 514 7.30 37.63 4.90
C ASP A 514 7.90 38.39 6.11
N GLY A 515 8.29 37.62 7.14
CA GLY A 515 8.80 38.13 8.42
C GLY A 515 7.75 38.67 9.40
N VAL A 516 6.47 38.69 9.01
CA VAL A 516 5.33 39.14 9.83
C VAL A 516 4.71 37.97 10.59
N ASN A 517 4.40 38.19 11.87
CA ASN A 517 3.73 37.19 12.72
C ASN A 517 2.34 36.84 12.18
N THR A 518 2.01 35.54 12.12
CA THR A 518 0.70 35.05 11.68
C THR A 518 -0.07 34.41 12.85
N SER A 519 -1.33 34.03 12.63
CA SER A 519 -2.07 33.17 13.57
C SER A 519 -1.59 31.71 13.56
N CYS A 520 -0.68 31.30 12.67
CA CYS A 520 -0.11 29.96 12.68
C CYS A 520 0.96 29.80 13.76
N TYR A 521 0.52 29.69 15.01
CA TYR A 521 1.38 29.38 16.16
C TYR A 521 0.73 28.41 17.13
N THR A 522 1.56 27.67 17.86
CA THR A 522 1.14 26.80 18.95
C THR A 522 2.09 26.91 20.14
N GLY A 523 1.52 27.01 21.33
CA GLY A 523 2.24 26.91 22.59
C GLY A 523 2.39 25.46 23.04
N LYS A 524 3.36 25.25 23.93
CA LYS A 524 3.44 24.08 24.81
C LYS A 524 3.76 24.54 26.23
N TYR A 525 3.20 23.88 27.23
CA TYR A 525 3.50 24.08 28.65
C TYR A 525 3.56 22.74 29.39
N ASP A 526 4.61 22.56 30.20
CA ASP A 526 4.85 21.35 30.99
C ASP A 526 5.00 21.69 32.48
N ALA A 527 4.32 20.96 33.38
CA ALA A 527 4.36 21.15 34.84
C ALA A 527 4.63 19.83 35.61
N GLN A 528 5.89 19.53 35.94
CA GLN A 528 6.30 18.23 36.53
C GLN A 528 7.16 18.31 37.79
N GLY A 529 7.25 19.46 38.45
CA GLY A 529 8.32 19.73 39.42
C GLY A 529 9.59 20.24 38.74
N THR A 530 10.54 20.75 39.53
CA THR A 530 11.74 21.42 39.00
C THR A 530 12.64 20.44 38.27
N GLY A 531 12.85 20.66 36.96
CA GLY A 531 13.78 19.87 36.15
C GLY A 531 13.15 18.79 35.28
N GLY A 532 11.85 18.84 35.01
CA GLY A 532 11.25 18.03 33.95
C GLY A 532 11.89 18.31 32.58
N ASP A 533 11.98 17.28 31.74
CA ASP A 533 12.62 17.33 30.42
C ASP A 533 11.80 16.49 29.43
N LEU A 534 10.86 17.14 28.74
CA LEU A 534 9.87 16.49 27.86
C LEU A 534 10.04 16.92 26.40
N HIS A 535 10.78 16.14 25.61
CA HIS A 535 10.85 16.31 24.16
C HIS A 535 9.73 15.50 23.51
N ASN A 536 8.67 16.18 23.07
CA ASN A 536 7.55 15.54 22.38
C ASN A 536 7.50 15.99 20.92
N PRO A 537 7.49 15.05 19.96
CA PRO A 537 7.14 15.33 18.58
C PRO A 537 5.76 15.97 18.50
N PHE A 538 5.60 16.95 17.62
CA PHE A 538 4.31 17.57 17.35
C PHE A 538 4.15 17.85 15.86
N VAL A 539 2.89 17.98 15.46
CA VAL A 539 2.49 18.56 14.19
C VAL A 539 1.59 19.76 14.50
N MET A 540 1.74 20.83 13.74
CA MET A 540 0.86 21.97 13.73
C MET A 540 0.44 22.23 12.28
N THR A 541 -0.83 21.98 11.98
CA THR A 541 -1.46 22.45 10.73
C THR A 541 -2.19 23.78 10.97
N CYS A 542 -2.15 24.66 9.97
CA CYS A 542 -2.78 25.98 9.92
C CYS A 542 -3.30 26.28 8.51
N VAL A 543 -4.21 27.24 8.38
CA VAL A 543 -4.60 27.84 7.09
C VAL A 543 -4.38 29.36 7.15
N LEU A 544 -3.65 29.90 6.16
CA LEU A 544 -3.47 31.33 5.96
C LEU A 544 -4.36 31.78 4.78
N PRO A 545 -5.51 32.43 5.04
CA PRO A 545 -6.36 32.98 3.99
C PRO A 545 -5.85 34.34 3.49
N ASN A 546 -6.36 34.80 2.35
CA ASN A 546 -6.19 36.15 1.80
C ASN A 546 -4.72 36.56 1.52
N VAL A 547 -3.80 35.60 1.42
CA VAL A 547 -2.42 35.88 0.97
C VAL A 547 -2.37 35.99 -0.56
N SER A 548 -1.64 36.98 -1.06
CA SER A 548 -1.61 37.39 -2.47
C SER A 548 -1.02 36.33 -3.41
N ALA A 549 -1.33 36.43 -4.70
CA ALA A 549 -0.58 35.70 -5.74
C ALA A 549 0.79 36.36 -5.96
N ALA A 550 1.79 35.94 -5.18
CA ALA A 550 3.17 36.41 -5.26
C ALA A 550 4.15 35.35 -4.74
N GLN A 551 5.46 35.64 -4.85
CA GLN A 551 6.47 34.91 -4.10
C GLN A 551 6.45 35.37 -2.64
N HIS A 552 6.35 34.43 -1.72
CA HIS A 552 6.31 34.63 -0.28
C HIS A 552 7.38 33.79 0.41
N THR A 553 7.86 34.24 1.57
CA THR A 553 8.77 33.49 2.43
C THR A 553 8.10 33.16 3.75
N LEU A 554 8.07 31.89 4.13
CA LEU A 554 7.57 31.43 5.42
C LEU A 554 8.74 30.97 6.29
N ASP A 555 8.85 31.51 7.51
CA ASP A 555 9.93 31.18 8.45
C ASP A 555 9.39 30.82 9.84
N VAL A 556 10.03 29.85 10.52
CA VAL A 556 9.67 29.47 11.89
C VAL A 556 10.45 30.32 12.88
N THR A 557 9.74 30.78 13.91
CA THR A 557 10.30 31.41 15.10
C THR A 557 9.93 30.63 16.36
N LEU A 558 10.78 30.74 17.38
CA LEU A 558 10.59 30.15 18.71
C LEU A 558 10.74 31.24 19.79
N SER A 559 9.89 31.19 20.80
CA SER A 559 10.01 31.97 22.04
C SER A 559 9.87 31.05 23.26
N ALA A 560 10.37 31.50 24.42
CA ALA A 560 10.27 30.82 25.70
C ALA A 560 9.90 31.79 26.82
N ASN A 561 9.33 31.31 27.92
CA ASN A 561 9.23 32.10 29.15
C ASN A 561 10.63 32.57 29.59
N SER A 562 10.77 33.83 30.01
CA SER A 562 12.01 34.49 30.45
C SER A 562 12.81 33.80 31.55
N SER A 563 12.31 32.72 32.15
CA SER A 563 13.03 31.92 33.15
C SER A 563 13.38 30.49 32.71
N GLY A 564 12.84 30.00 31.60
CA GLY A 564 12.95 28.59 31.17
C GLY A 564 13.33 28.44 29.70
N GLN A 565 13.89 27.28 29.33
CA GLN A 565 14.30 27.04 27.94
C GLN A 565 13.21 26.35 27.11
N ALA A 566 12.97 26.87 25.90
CA ALA A 566 12.31 26.14 24.82
C ALA A 566 13.36 25.58 23.85
N TYR A 567 13.08 24.40 23.28
CA TYR A 567 13.96 23.68 22.36
C TYR A 567 13.13 23.15 21.18
N LEU A 568 13.58 23.38 19.94
CA LEU A 568 13.08 22.73 18.72
C LEU A 568 14.15 21.84 18.07
N GLY A 569 13.74 20.80 17.32
CA GLY A 569 14.63 20.00 16.47
C GLY A 569 15.42 18.90 17.17
N TRP A 570 14.98 18.40 18.33
CA TRP A 570 15.68 17.31 19.02
C TRP A 570 15.37 15.95 18.39
N GLU A 571 16.42 15.21 18.02
CA GLU A 571 16.40 13.79 17.59
C GLU A 571 15.20 13.39 16.72
N ARG A 572 14.97 14.21 15.69
CA ARG A 572 14.02 13.97 14.62
C ARG A 572 14.79 13.88 13.32
N SER A 573 14.59 12.82 12.54
CA SER A 573 15.41 12.55 11.34
C SER A 573 15.29 13.64 10.29
N ASN A 574 14.08 14.20 10.09
CA ASN A 574 13.88 15.46 9.39
C ASN A 574 12.74 16.29 10.04
N PRO A 575 13.01 17.52 10.52
CA PRO A 575 11.95 18.50 10.76
C PRO A 575 11.35 18.94 9.44
N LEU A 576 10.05 19.24 9.40
CA LEU A 576 9.33 19.57 8.16
C LEU A 576 8.55 20.86 8.32
N LEU A 577 8.88 21.87 7.51
CA LEU A 577 7.96 22.96 7.18
C LEU A 577 7.43 22.69 5.77
N LEU A 578 6.14 22.39 5.63
CA LEU A 578 5.45 22.16 4.36
C LEU A 578 4.39 23.23 4.14
N VAL A 579 4.35 23.76 2.92
CA VAL A 579 3.41 24.77 2.44
C VAL A 579 2.70 24.21 1.21
N GLU A 580 1.37 24.17 1.24
CA GLU A 580 0.50 23.58 0.21
C GLU A 580 -0.53 24.62 -0.25
N GLU A 581 -0.64 24.88 -1.56
CA GLU A 581 -1.71 25.72 -2.11
C GLU A 581 -2.94 24.86 -2.39
N LEU A 582 -4.03 25.15 -1.68
CA LEU A 582 -5.28 24.38 -1.75
C LEU A 582 -6.35 25.13 -2.57
N PRO A 583 -7.17 24.41 -3.34
CA PRO A 583 -8.35 25.01 -3.95
C PRO A 583 -9.30 25.56 -2.87
N ASN A 584 -10.04 26.61 -3.19
CA ASN A 584 -11.08 27.16 -2.29
C ASN A 584 -12.46 26.56 -2.59
N THR A 585 -12.47 25.28 -2.99
CA THR A 585 -13.66 24.47 -3.32
C THR A 585 -13.46 23.07 -2.74
N GLY A 586 -14.55 22.41 -2.31
CA GLY A 586 -14.46 21.12 -1.61
C GLY A 586 -13.74 21.18 -0.26
N ILE A 587 -13.59 22.39 0.33
CA ILE A 587 -12.88 22.63 1.59
C ILE A 587 -13.71 23.52 2.50
N THR A 588 -13.66 23.27 3.81
CA THR A 588 -14.20 24.16 4.84
C THR A 588 -13.33 24.09 6.08
N TYR A 589 -13.11 25.22 6.76
CA TYR A 589 -12.22 25.27 7.91
C TYR A 589 -12.62 26.33 8.95
N SER A 590 -12.27 26.09 10.22
CA SER A 590 -12.28 27.11 11.26
C SER A 590 -10.93 27.85 11.34
N ASN A 591 -10.97 29.15 11.59
CA ASN A 591 -9.78 29.98 11.80
C ASN A 591 -10.02 30.96 12.95
N MET A 592 -10.28 30.41 14.14
CA MET A 592 -10.63 31.15 15.35
C MET A 592 -9.67 30.76 16.47
N GLY A 593 -9.23 31.72 17.28
CA GLY A 593 -8.27 31.49 18.37
C GLY A 593 -8.86 31.88 19.73
N PHE A 594 -9.75 31.05 20.28
CA PHE A 594 -10.29 31.21 21.64
C PHE A 594 -10.16 29.91 22.45
N ALA A 595 -9.94 30.05 23.75
CA ALA A 595 -9.93 28.90 24.65
C ALA A 595 -11.32 28.28 24.80
N SER A 596 -11.39 26.97 25.11
CA SER A 596 -12.65 26.32 25.47
C SER A 596 -13.18 26.71 26.86
N GLY A 597 -12.29 27.12 27.77
CA GLY A 597 -12.55 27.01 29.20
C GLY A 597 -12.43 25.55 29.68
N GLU A 598 -12.81 25.31 30.94
CA GLU A 598 -12.77 23.98 31.56
C GLU A 598 -13.96 23.11 31.12
N ILE A 599 -13.70 21.86 30.74
CA ILE A 599 -14.72 20.87 30.37
C ILE A 599 -14.55 19.61 31.24
N SER A 600 -15.62 19.17 31.90
CA SER A 600 -15.59 18.02 32.83
C SER A 600 -16.85 17.16 32.71
N GLY A 601 -16.73 15.89 33.08
CA GLY A 601 -17.86 14.94 33.11
C GLY A 601 -18.09 14.27 31.77
N VAL A 602 -19.38 14.10 31.42
CA VAL A 602 -19.85 13.43 30.20
C VAL A 602 -19.36 14.11 28.91
N TRP A 603 -19.52 13.44 27.77
CA TRP A 603 -19.23 14.01 26.45
C TRP A 603 -19.98 15.34 26.22
N ALA A 604 -19.23 16.39 25.93
CA ALA A 604 -19.73 17.71 25.58
C ALA A 604 -18.95 18.33 24.42
N GLY A 605 -19.62 19.13 23.58
CA GLY A 605 -19.00 19.86 22.47
C GLY A 605 -18.00 20.91 22.97
N VAL A 606 -16.83 21.00 22.33
CA VAL A 606 -15.69 21.83 22.78
C VAL A 606 -15.83 23.29 22.30
N GLY A 607 -16.90 23.95 22.75
CA GLY A 607 -17.25 25.31 22.33
C GLY A 607 -17.48 25.39 20.82
N ALA A 608 -17.13 26.51 20.20
CA ALA A 608 -17.30 26.71 18.75
C ALA A 608 -16.22 26.02 17.87
N ARG A 609 -15.79 24.81 18.25
CA ARG A 609 -15.02 23.87 17.40
C ARG A 609 -15.98 23.03 16.56
N GLN A 610 -16.79 23.72 15.76
CA GLN A 610 -17.80 23.15 14.91
C GLN A 610 -17.81 23.90 13.57
N ILE A 611 -17.92 23.17 12.46
CA ILE A 611 -18.14 23.71 11.12
C ILE A 611 -19.20 22.89 10.39
N VAL A 612 -19.89 23.51 9.43
CA VAL A 612 -20.77 22.81 8.48
C VAL A 612 -20.07 22.78 7.13
N HIS A 613 -19.88 21.59 6.58
CA HIS A 613 -19.28 21.38 5.27
C HIS A 613 -20.31 20.74 4.34
N TYR A 614 -20.36 21.18 3.08
CA TYR A 614 -21.29 20.63 2.10
C TYR A 614 -20.56 19.62 1.20
N VAL A 615 -20.85 18.33 1.37
CA VAL A 615 -20.28 17.25 0.57
C VAL A 615 -20.85 17.29 -0.84
N SER A 616 -19.98 17.36 -1.84
CA SER A 616 -20.33 17.69 -3.22
C SER A 616 -21.05 16.58 -3.99
N ALA A 617 -20.76 15.31 -3.72
CA ALA A 617 -21.24 14.17 -4.50
C ALA A 617 -21.29 12.86 -3.67
N PRO A 618 -22.07 11.84 -4.09
CA PRO A 618 -22.15 10.57 -3.36
C PRO A 618 -20.82 9.80 -3.42
N GLY A 619 -20.53 9.01 -2.38
CA GLY A 619 -19.30 8.21 -2.33
C GLY A 619 -18.03 9.03 -2.11
N LYS A 620 -18.15 10.31 -1.74
CA LYS A 620 -17.01 11.13 -1.35
C LYS A 620 -16.50 10.72 0.03
N THR A 621 -15.18 10.60 0.10
CA THR A 621 -14.43 10.51 1.36
C THR A 621 -13.89 11.88 1.71
N VAL A 622 -14.04 12.28 2.98
CA VAL A 622 -13.46 13.52 3.49
C VAL A 622 -12.31 13.24 4.45
N LYS A 623 -11.24 14.02 4.32
CA LYS A 623 -10.16 14.09 5.30
C LYS A 623 -10.45 15.24 6.25
N VAL A 624 -10.45 14.95 7.54
CA VAL A 624 -10.62 15.94 8.60
C VAL A 624 -9.30 16.10 9.34
N THR A 625 -8.77 17.32 9.43
CA THR A 625 -7.57 17.64 10.22
C THR A 625 -7.95 18.63 11.33
N TYR A 626 -7.79 18.22 12.59
CA TYR A 626 -8.02 19.04 13.76
C TYR A 626 -6.69 19.35 14.46
N SER A 627 -6.35 20.63 14.66
CA SER A 627 -5.03 21.10 15.07
C SER A 627 -5.15 22.22 16.12
N ASP A 628 -4.90 21.88 17.39
CA ASP A 628 -5.15 22.72 18.58
C ASP A 628 -4.06 22.47 19.65
N THR A 629 -4.17 23.08 20.82
CA THR A 629 -3.54 22.58 22.05
C THR A 629 -4.57 21.87 22.92
N PHE A 630 -4.14 20.85 23.65
CA PHE A 630 -4.96 20.07 24.56
C PHE A 630 -4.29 19.94 25.93
N ARG A 631 -5.09 20.04 26.99
CA ARG A 631 -4.77 19.58 28.33
C ARG A 631 -5.87 18.64 28.79
N ALA A 632 -5.47 17.50 29.34
CA ALA A 632 -6.37 16.53 29.95
C ALA A 632 -6.41 16.63 31.48
N VAL A 633 -7.61 16.42 32.04
CA VAL A 633 -7.90 16.11 33.45
C VAL A 633 -7.08 16.92 34.48
N ALA A 634 -6.99 18.23 34.30
CA ALA A 634 -6.26 19.13 35.18
C ALA A 634 -6.68 18.96 36.65
N GLY A 635 -5.71 18.91 37.56
CA GLY A 635 -5.98 18.62 38.97
C GLY A 635 -6.23 17.14 39.32
N CYS A 636 -6.23 16.24 38.33
CA CYS A 636 -6.40 14.80 38.55
C CYS A 636 -5.21 14.00 37.98
N ASN A 637 -4.56 13.24 38.86
CA ASN A 637 -3.36 12.48 38.53
C ASN A 637 -3.74 11.04 38.14
N GLY A 638 -3.33 10.57 36.97
CA GLY A 638 -3.56 9.19 36.52
C GLY A 638 -4.98 8.90 36.03
N ARG A 639 -5.55 9.80 35.22
CA ARG A 639 -6.81 9.59 34.50
C ARG A 639 -6.70 10.05 33.05
N MET A 640 -7.62 9.57 32.19
CA MET A 640 -7.67 9.86 30.75
C MET A 640 -8.55 11.09 30.48
N GLY A 641 -8.02 12.14 29.87
CA GLY A 641 -8.85 13.13 29.18
C GLY A 641 -8.97 12.76 27.70
N GLN A 642 -10.18 12.80 27.14
CA GLN A 642 -10.44 12.33 25.77
C GLN A 642 -11.11 13.39 24.93
N PHE A 643 -10.87 13.35 23.61
CA PHE A 643 -11.63 14.09 22.62
C PHE A 643 -11.84 13.30 21.35
N GLN A 644 -12.91 13.60 20.63
CA GLN A 644 -13.38 12.78 19.51
C GLN A 644 -14.04 13.67 18.46
N LEU A 645 -13.84 13.33 17.19
CA LEU A 645 -14.57 13.92 16.08
C LEU A 645 -15.99 13.35 16.04
N TYR A 646 -16.98 14.24 15.98
CA TYR A 646 -18.38 13.93 15.76
C TYR A 646 -18.81 14.47 14.39
N VAL A 647 -19.60 13.67 13.66
CA VAL A 647 -20.26 14.06 12.40
C VAL A 647 -21.76 13.95 12.63
N ASP A 648 -22.50 15.02 12.37
CA ASP A 648 -23.94 15.16 12.61
C ASP A 648 -24.38 14.72 14.02
N TYR A 649 -23.57 15.13 15.00
CA TYR A 649 -23.76 14.82 16.42
C TYR A 649 -23.65 13.32 16.76
N GLN A 650 -23.13 12.48 15.85
CA GLN A 650 -22.76 11.10 16.11
C GLN A 650 -21.24 10.95 16.28
N PRO A 651 -20.75 10.15 17.25
CA PRO A 651 -19.33 9.89 17.43
C PRO A 651 -18.76 9.11 16.24
N THR A 652 -17.61 9.55 15.72
CA THR A 652 -16.83 8.77 14.74
C THR A 652 -15.80 7.88 15.45
N GLY A 653 -15.20 6.91 14.76
CA GLY A 653 -14.06 6.16 15.31
C GLY A 653 -12.84 7.02 15.66
N CYS A 654 -12.77 8.26 15.15
CA CYS A 654 -11.61 9.14 15.32
C CYS A 654 -11.61 9.81 16.71
N ILE A 655 -11.13 9.07 17.70
CA ILE A 655 -10.87 9.52 19.08
C ILE A 655 -9.36 9.77 19.28
N ASN A 656 -9.00 10.62 20.23
CA ASN A 656 -7.63 10.76 20.75
C ASN A 656 -7.70 11.08 22.25
N SER A 657 -6.60 10.87 22.98
CA SER A 657 -6.56 10.98 24.42
C SER A 657 -5.24 11.53 24.94
N GLN A 658 -5.24 12.01 26.17
CA GLN A 658 -4.04 12.31 26.93
C GLN A 658 -4.22 11.74 28.34
N TYR A 659 -3.30 10.89 28.76
CA TYR A 659 -3.21 10.36 30.11
C TYR A 659 -1.91 10.81 30.72
N VAL A 660 -2.02 11.37 31.93
CA VAL A 660 -0.87 11.91 32.62
C VAL A 660 -0.84 11.39 34.04
N TRP A 661 0.25 10.68 34.37
CA TRP A 661 0.52 10.25 35.74
C TRP A 661 1.99 10.47 36.12
N ASN A 662 2.19 11.04 37.30
CA ASN A 662 3.49 11.23 37.93
C ASN A 662 3.32 11.16 39.46
N ALA A 663 4.19 10.45 40.18
CA ALA A 663 3.93 10.06 41.56
C ALA A 663 3.80 11.20 42.61
N GLY A 664 4.13 12.46 42.28
CA GLY A 664 4.17 13.55 43.27
C GLY A 664 3.86 14.98 42.80
N ALA A 665 3.15 15.17 41.67
CA ALA A 665 2.80 16.51 41.18
C ALA A 665 1.35 16.61 40.67
N VAL A 666 0.76 17.81 40.78
CA VAL A 666 -0.46 18.18 40.04
C VAL A 666 -0.10 18.29 38.55
N GLN A 667 -0.93 17.69 37.70
CA GLN A 667 -0.70 17.68 36.25
C GLN A 667 -1.46 18.82 35.57
N ASP A 668 -0.75 19.57 34.73
CA ASP A 668 -1.25 20.75 34.01
C ASP A 668 -0.52 20.91 32.65
N HIS A 669 -0.45 19.84 31.84
CA HIS A 669 0.28 19.89 30.57
C HIS A 669 -0.63 20.33 29.42
N HIS A 670 -0.27 21.45 28.78
CA HIS A 670 -0.88 21.88 27.52
C HIS A 670 0.05 21.49 26.37
N HIS A 671 -0.33 20.48 25.59
CA HIS A 671 0.45 19.96 24.47
C HIS A 671 -0.22 20.29 23.13
N PRO A 672 0.55 20.64 22.08
CA PRO A 672 0.01 20.68 20.72
C PRO A 672 -0.53 19.31 20.33
N THR A 673 -1.70 19.28 19.68
CA THR A 673 -2.30 18.05 19.15
C THR A 673 -2.76 18.28 17.72
N ASN A 674 -2.59 17.26 16.88
CA ASN A 674 -3.01 17.28 15.48
C ASN A 674 -3.60 15.93 15.10
N GLN A 675 -4.93 15.86 15.13
CA GLN A 675 -5.68 14.67 14.77
C GLN A 675 -6.03 14.69 13.29
N THR A 676 -5.80 13.59 12.57
CA THR A 676 -6.27 13.42 11.19
C THR A 676 -7.20 12.21 11.13
N CYS A 677 -8.35 12.40 10.49
CA CYS A 677 -9.43 11.41 10.36
C CYS A 677 -9.81 11.24 8.89
N ILE A 678 -10.15 10.02 8.49
CA ILE A 678 -10.75 9.72 7.19
C ILE A 678 -12.20 9.30 7.43
N ILE A 679 -13.16 10.02 6.85
CA ILE A 679 -14.60 9.71 6.95
C ILE A 679 -15.10 9.35 5.55
N PRO A 680 -15.28 8.04 5.25
CA PRO A 680 -15.71 7.58 3.93
C PRO A 680 -17.23 7.68 3.75
N ASN A 681 -17.66 7.65 2.49
CA ASN A 681 -19.05 7.42 2.08
C ASN A 681 -20.10 8.38 2.67
N LEU A 682 -19.74 9.65 2.88
CA LEU A 682 -20.75 10.65 3.26
C LEU A 682 -21.73 10.88 2.10
N THR A 683 -22.99 11.16 2.46
CA THR A 683 -24.03 11.55 1.51
C THR A 683 -23.76 12.95 0.96
N PRO A 684 -24.27 13.31 -0.23
CA PRO A 684 -24.26 14.71 -0.67
C PRO A 684 -25.10 15.57 0.26
N GLY A 685 -24.61 16.77 0.59
CA GLY A 685 -25.35 17.72 1.42
C GLY A 685 -24.56 18.27 2.61
N PRO A 686 -25.21 19.07 3.47
CA PRO A 686 -24.57 19.69 4.62
C PRO A 686 -24.37 18.67 5.76
N HIS A 687 -23.11 18.49 6.15
CA HIS A 687 -22.69 17.68 7.29
C HIS A 687 -22.01 18.56 8.35
N THR A 688 -22.33 18.33 9.61
CA THR A 688 -21.80 19.08 10.76
C THR A 688 -20.62 18.34 11.39
N PHE A 689 -19.43 18.91 11.31
CA PHE A 689 -18.22 18.38 11.93
C PHE A 689 -17.96 19.13 13.23
N SER A 690 -17.77 18.42 14.34
CA SER A 690 -17.52 19.03 15.66
C SER A 690 -16.58 18.21 16.52
N ILE A 691 -15.81 18.87 17.39
CA ILE A 691 -14.98 18.20 18.40
C ILE A 691 -15.73 18.16 19.73
N TRP A 692 -15.79 16.97 20.31
CA TRP A 692 -16.38 16.71 21.62
C TRP A 692 -15.30 16.22 22.57
N SER A 693 -15.50 16.38 23.88
CA SER A 693 -14.56 15.96 24.91
C SER A 693 -15.25 15.45 26.17
N THR A 694 -14.58 14.57 26.90
CA THR A 694 -15.06 13.99 28.17
C THR A 694 -13.92 13.79 29.17
N THR A 695 -14.26 13.81 30.46
CA THR A 695 -13.43 13.27 31.55
C THR A 695 -14.16 12.15 32.32
N LEU A 696 -15.20 11.56 31.74
CA LEU A 696 -15.87 10.37 32.26
C LEU A 696 -15.10 9.12 31.82
N HIS A 697 -14.94 8.16 32.73
CA HIS A 697 -14.28 6.88 32.44
C HIS A 697 -15.29 5.73 32.44
N GLY A 698 -14.89 4.57 31.91
CA GLY A 698 -15.74 3.37 31.83
C GLY A 698 -16.19 2.80 33.19
N ASP A 699 -15.54 3.19 34.29
CA ASP A 699 -15.96 2.88 35.67
C ASP A 699 -17.07 3.81 36.21
N GLY A 700 -17.56 4.75 35.39
CA GLY A 700 -18.55 5.77 35.75
C GLY A 700 -18.00 6.94 36.57
N SER A 701 -16.71 6.95 36.90
CA SER A 701 -16.07 8.05 37.62
C SER A 701 -15.58 9.15 36.67
N SER A 702 -15.41 10.35 37.21
CA SER A 702 -14.86 11.49 36.50
C SER A 702 -14.07 12.39 37.46
N CYS A 703 -13.05 13.06 36.96
CA CYS A 703 -12.25 14.01 37.73
C CYS A 703 -11.59 15.06 36.83
N GLY A 704 -11.16 16.16 37.45
CA GLY A 704 -10.44 17.24 36.78
C GLY A 704 -11.20 17.84 35.59
N SER A 705 -10.47 18.56 34.75
CA SER A 705 -11.02 19.22 33.57
C SER A 705 -10.09 19.17 32.36
N ASN A 706 -10.70 19.04 31.18
CA ASN A 706 -10.04 19.21 29.90
C ASN A 706 -10.07 20.68 29.47
N TYR A 707 -9.07 21.10 28.70
CA TYR A 707 -8.96 22.47 28.17
C TYR A 707 -8.32 22.47 26.79
N PHE A 708 -8.79 23.33 25.89
CA PHE A 708 -8.33 23.48 24.51
C PHE A 708 -8.10 24.94 24.14
N GLY A 709 -7.22 25.21 23.16
CA GLY A 709 -6.95 26.56 22.66
C GLY A 709 -6.04 27.41 23.56
N TRP A 710 -5.30 26.79 24.48
CA TRP A 710 -4.29 27.49 25.28
C TRP A 710 -3.11 27.90 24.40
N ASN A 711 -2.80 29.20 24.36
CA ASN A 711 -1.70 29.76 23.56
C ASN A 711 -1.67 29.23 22.10
N ARG A 712 -2.85 29.22 21.47
CA ARG A 712 -3.07 28.70 20.11
C ARG A 712 -3.67 29.80 19.24
N GLY A 713 -3.07 30.05 18.07
CA GLY A 713 -3.57 31.10 17.17
C GLY A 713 -4.71 30.67 16.26
N GLN A 714 -4.87 29.38 15.99
CA GLN A 714 -5.98 28.79 15.22
C GLN A 714 -6.42 27.46 15.85
N ASN A 715 -7.65 27.38 16.34
CA ASN A 715 -8.32 26.11 16.65
C ASN A 715 -8.81 25.51 15.32
N LEU A 716 -7.88 25.02 14.50
CA LEU A 716 -8.18 24.60 13.14
C LEU A 716 -8.92 23.26 13.17
N LEU A 717 -10.13 23.23 12.63
CA LEU A 717 -10.85 22.06 12.18
C LEU A 717 -11.00 22.27 10.67
N LEU A 718 -10.31 21.45 9.86
CA LEU A 718 -10.25 21.55 8.41
C LEU A 718 -10.85 20.28 7.81
N VAL A 719 -11.84 20.43 6.93
CA VAL A 719 -12.43 19.36 6.12
C VAL A 719 -11.99 19.57 4.68
N GLU A 720 -11.38 18.54 4.09
CA GLU A 720 -10.93 18.46 2.71
C GLU A 720 -11.64 17.27 2.03
N GLU A 721 -12.43 17.51 0.98
CA GLU A 721 -12.87 16.41 0.10
C GLU A 721 -11.65 15.80 -0.60
N LEU A 722 -11.51 14.48 -0.50
CA LEU A 722 -10.49 13.76 -1.25
C LEU A 722 -10.96 13.53 -2.70
N PRO A 723 -10.02 13.43 -3.67
CA PRO A 723 -10.35 13.17 -5.08
C PRO A 723 -11.15 11.89 -5.28
#